data_AF-A0A661N9B8-F1
#
_entry.id   AF-A0A661N9B8-F1
#
_cell.length_a   1.000
_cell.length_b   1.000
_cell.length_c   1.000
_cell.angle_alpha   90.00
_cell.angle_beta   90.00
_cell.angle_gamma   90.00
#
_symmetry.space_group_name_H-M   'P 1'
#
loop_
_entity.id
_entity.type
_entity.pdbx_description
1 polymer ?
#
loop_
_entity_poly.entity_id
_entity_poly.type
_entity_poly.pdbx_seq_one_letter_code
_entity_poly.pdbx_strand_id
1 'polypeptide(L)'
;MSVLASLLVRDKMIPVDRVQEAIQEQVMRGGNLDTVLLELDFLRENEMNAYCAAVYGLLPATRDEVMRTPISTVRVLPREFAVRHRLIPVARTEDAVVLAVDGPLPEATLREISFELGIDPVQRVVCSVRVEAGLARHYDIEMTARMRHLNGRLEASDAGSIPYVAPFEGVGKRSSLPPSEEVSGSYPRVESSIPAPVGMADTEPPPAVLPQIGSSVPVGTFRDSDPATPRHKRSEPQSGFTSASRYSLPPRPPEVLGRPSAQPKASRPAGRRVPSSPPPQREPISDWQPAPAPRESTPGWQPAPAPSPSTQRKRSVPPDPRRDNDGSAITHDVVSLSPQSPISAPPHAEHEPAERRWAPAPPPGTSEGSLPSVIVDVGDDVEELVAALRDAGPEDEILVLPVLAVGEVALPALAREFPGTLWFDRNEPHARIPAGRDVSPIARTFVAFGQRSVPYLTPLLDAQNPDTRYYATVLASEFVHPDLVQPVGRRLFDSDPGARSAAYRALSVLYACEVEFMQLIERLRASARDGRRLHLQVTSIEALGRLRDAESFDFFVSLLESPEIDVIRASHASLVRLSCQDFGTHKKKWTAWSDRHSGQHRVEWLIDGLMHPDERLRRRAGDELKHLTQEYFGYGPGLSKKEREAAQQKYRGWWRRVGFRMVVERGSDGSGHAHRQ
;
A
#
# COMPACT_ATOMS: atom_id res chain seq x y z
N MET A 1 9.09 -37.41 15.11
CA MET A 1 8.88 -36.12 15.81
C MET A 1 7.81 -35.33 15.06
N SER A 2 7.14 -34.36 15.69
CA SER A 2 6.24 -33.46 14.96
C SER A 2 7.04 -32.45 14.12
N VAL A 3 6.43 -31.89 13.07
CA VAL A 3 7.08 -30.85 12.24
C VAL A 3 7.45 -29.62 13.09
N LEU A 4 6.57 -29.22 14.02
CA LEU A 4 6.82 -28.15 14.99
C LEU A 4 8.09 -28.40 15.84
N ALA A 5 8.25 -29.63 16.35
CA ALA A 5 9.45 -30.02 17.10
C ALA A 5 10.73 -29.94 16.24
N SER A 6 10.66 -30.37 14.97
CA SER A 6 11.80 -30.27 14.05
C SER A 6 12.21 -28.83 13.75
N LEU A 7 11.25 -27.92 13.52
CA LEU A 7 11.54 -26.50 13.28
C LEU A 7 12.20 -25.83 14.50
N LEU A 8 11.68 -26.07 15.71
CA LEU A 8 12.21 -25.48 16.94
C LEU A 8 13.63 -25.96 17.29
N VAL A 9 14.01 -27.17 16.86
CA VAL A 9 15.39 -27.68 16.95
C VAL A 9 16.27 -27.12 15.82
N ARG A 10 15.77 -27.06 14.56
CA ARG A 10 16.49 -26.49 13.40
C ARG A 10 16.97 -25.07 13.70
N ASP A 11 16.05 -24.25 14.20
CA ASP A 11 16.26 -22.82 14.44
C ASP A 11 16.84 -22.54 15.85
N LYS A 12 17.24 -23.60 16.58
CA LYS A 12 17.91 -23.58 17.89
C LYS A 12 17.16 -22.86 19.02
N MET A 13 15.87 -22.57 18.85
CA MET A 13 15.02 -21.95 19.87
C MET A 13 14.88 -22.82 21.11
N ILE A 14 14.81 -24.14 20.94
CA ILE A 14 14.71 -25.11 22.04
C ILE A 14 15.72 -26.25 21.79
N PRO A 15 16.60 -26.59 22.76
CA PRO A 15 17.50 -27.73 22.62
C PRO A 15 16.72 -29.05 22.64
N VAL A 16 17.28 -30.07 21.98
CA VAL A 16 16.62 -31.38 21.76
C VAL A 16 16.07 -31.99 23.05
N ASP A 17 16.80 -31.91 24.16
CA ASP A 17 16.42 -32.50 25.45
C ASP A 17 15.12 -31.87 26.01
N ARG A 18 14.96 -30.56 25.85
CA ARG A 18 13.73 -29.82 26.24
C ARG A 18 12.56 -30.13 25.31
N VAL A 19 12.82 -30.39 24.02
CA VAL A 19 11.79 -30.87 23.10
C VAL A 19 11.37 -32.30 23.44
N GLN A 20 12.28 -33.16 23.90
CA GLN A 20 11.95 -34.49 24.40
C GLN A 20 11.14 -34.44 25.70
N GLU A 21 11.50 -33.57 26.65
CA GLU A 21 10.73 -33.29 27.88
C GLU A 21 9.29 -32.86 27.55
N ALA A 22 9.12 -31.92 26.62
CA ALA A 22 7.80 -31.46 26.18
C ALA A 22 6.98 -32.57 25.48
N ILE A 23 7.62 -33.47 24.71
CA ILE A 23 6.95 -34.62 24.09
C ILE A 23 6.55 -35.66 25.16
N GLN A 24 7.38 -35.90 26.18
CA GLN A 24 7.03 -36.80 27.30
C GLN A 24 5.84 -36.24 28.09
N GLU A 25 5.83 -34.95 28.39
CA GLU A 25 4.69 -34.29 29.05
C GLU A 25 3.44 -34.26 28.15
N GLN A 26 3.58 -34.16 26.82
CA GLN A 26 2.46 -34.32 25.89
C GLN A 26 1.87 -35.74 25.93
N VAL A 27 2.71 -36.77 26.07
CA VAL A 27 2.24 -38.17 26.21
C VAL A 27 1.56 -38.40 27.57
N MET A 28 2.05 -37.77 28.66
CA MET A 28 1.47 -37.93 30.00
C MET A 28 0.18 -37.12 30.22
N ARG A 29 0.11 -35.88 29.70
CA ARG A 29 -1.01 -34.93 29.92
C ARG A 29 -1.99 -34.85 28.75
N GLY A 30 -1.62 -35.40 27.59
CA GLY A 30 -2.37 -35.25 26.34
C GLY A 30 -2.38 -33.83 25.79
N GLY A 31 -3.08 -33.64 24.66
CA GLY A 31 -3.24 -32.35 23.99
C GLY A 31 -2.21 -32.07 22.90
N ASN A 32 -2.22 -30.84 22.38
CA ASN A 32 -1.32 -30.38 21.32
C ASN A 32 0.05 -29.95 21.89
N LEU A 33 1.12 -30.09 21.10
CA LEU A 33 2.49 -29.80 21.55
C LEU A 33 2.72 -28.29 21.79
N ASP A 34 2.06 -27.42 21.02
CA ASP A 34 2.07 -25.96 21.22
C ASP A 34 1.65 -25.57 22.66
N THR A 35 0.62 -26.24 23.16
CA THR A 35 0.00 -26.02 24.45
C THR A 35 0.92 -26.47 25.57
N VAL A 36 1.61 -27.62 25.41
CA VAL A 36 2.59 -28.12 26.39
C VAL A 36 3.84 -27.25 26.42
N LEU A 37 4.35 -26.81 25.27
CA LEU A 37 5.50 -25.91 25.18
C LEU A 37 5.24 -24.53 25.84
N LEU A 38 4.01 -24.01 25.71
CA LEU A 38 3.56 -22.80 26.41
C LEU A 38 3.31 -23.05 27.91
N GLU A 39 2.81 -24.23 28.32
CA GLU A 39 2.69 -24.59 29.73
C GLU A 39 4.05 -24.67 30.44
N LEU A 40 5.08 -25.15 29.73
CA LEU A 40 6.47 -25.25 30.21
C LEU A 40 7.25 -23.93 30.12
N ASP A 41 6.65 -22.85 29.59
CA ASP A 41 7.26 -21.50 29.48
C ASP A 41 8.50 -21.45 28.56
N PHE A 42 8.62 -22.38 27.59
CA PHE A 42 9.80 -22.48 26.72
C PHE A 42 9.83 -21.49 25.54
N LEU A 43 8.69 -20.85 25.23
CA LEU A 43 8.50 -19.91 24.12
C LEU A 43 7.47 -18.83 24.51
N ARG A 44 7.59 -17.62 23.95
CA ARG A 44 6.52 -16.61 24.02
C ARG A 44 5.38 -16.96 23.05
N GLU A 45 4.22 -16.34 23.25
CA GLU A 45 3.01 -16.67 22.49
C GLU A 45 3.12 -16.30 21.00
N ASN A 46 3.62 -15.11 20.66
CA ASN A 46 3.76 -14.69 19.27
C ASN A 46 4.90 -15.44 18.55
N GLU A 47 5.93 -15.88 19.28
CA GLU A 47 6.95 -16.81 18.77
C GLU A 47 6.32 -18.16 18.44
N MET A 48 5.53 -18.74 19.37
CA MET A 48 4.78 -19.98 19.13
C MET A 48 3.83 -19.87 17.92
N ASN A 49 3.14 -18.74 17.77
CA ASN A 49 2.27 -18.50 16.61
C ASN A 49 3.08 -18.55 15.30
N ALA A 50 4.26 -17.94 15.24
CA ALA A 50 5.14 -17.99 14.07
C ALA A 50 5.58 -19.42 13.71
N TYR A 51 6.04 -20.18 14.70
CA TYR A 51 6.43 -21.58 14.49
C TYR A 51 5.24 -22.48 14.09
N CYS A 52 4.05 -22.27 14.67
CA CYS A 52 2.83 -22.96 14.26
C CYS A 52 2.42 -22.62 12.82
N ALA A 53 2.60 -21.37 12.38
CA ALA A 53 2.29 -20.93 11.03
C ALA A 53 3.25 -21.52 9.98
N ALA A 54 4.54 -21.58 10.30
CA ALA A 54 5.59 -22.17 9.45
C ALA A 54 5.41 -23.68 9.19
N VAL A 55 4.78 -24.42 10.12
CA VAL A 55 4.38 -25.83 9.92
C VAL A 55 3.39 -25.99 8.75
N TYR A 56 2.58 -24.97 8.47
CA TYR A 56 1.51 -25.01 7.47
C TYR A 56 1.73 -24.11 6.25
N GLY A 57 2.87 -23.42 6.17
CA GLY A 57 3.18 -22.48 5.08
C GLY A 57 2.28 -21.23 5.07
N LEU A 58 1.69 -20.89 6.23
CA LEU A 58 0.78 -19.76 6.39
C LEU A 58 1.43 -18.63 7.18
N LEU A 59 0.80 -17.46 7.18
CA LEU A 59 1.21 -16.34 8.02
C LEU A 59 0.67 -16.47 9.45
N PRO A 60 1.41 -16.08 10.49
CA PRO A 60 0.90 -16.01 11.86
C PRO A 60 0.02 -14.77 12.08
N ALA A 61 -0.77 -14.78 13.16
CA ALA A 61 -1.39 -13.57 13.73
C ALA A 61 -0.91 -13.33 15.18
N THR A 62 -1.00 -12.09 15.64
CA THR A 62 -0.60 -11.73 17.02
C THR A 62 -1.70 -12.00 18.05
N ARG A 63 -1.32 -12.13 19.33
CA ARG A 63 -2.24 -12.04 20.48
C ARG A 63 -3.20 -10.85 20.35
N ASP A 64 -2.65 -9.66 20.07
CA ASP A 64 -3.41 -8.41 20.08
C ASP A 64 -4.40 -8.30 18.92
N GLU A 65 -4.03 -8.77 17.73
CA GLU A 65 -4.95 -8.85 16.58
C GLU A 65 -6.19 -9.70 16.90
N VAL A 66 -5.99 -10.87 17.52
CA VAL A 66 -7.10 -11.78 17.88
C VAL A 66 -7.89 -11.27 19.08
N MET A 67 -7.27 -10.63 20.07
CA MET A 67 -7.97 -10.19 21.29
C MET A 67 -8.57 -8.78 21.18
N ARG A 68 -8.11 -7.93 20.25
CA ARG A 68 -8.61 -6.56 20.04
C ARG A 68 -9.45 -6.39 18.77
N THR A 69 -9.86 -7.50 18.14
CA THR A 69 -10.77 -7.52 16.99
C THR A 69 -11.98 -6.58 17.17
N PRO A 70 -12.26 -5.66 16.21
CA PRO A 70 -13.46 -4.84 16.23
C PRO A 70 -14.75 -5.67 16.16
N ILE A 71 -15.79 -5.30 16.92
CA ILE A 71 -17.07 -6.03 16.93
C ILE A 71 -17.80 -6.02 15.57
N SER A 72 -17.48 -5.06 14.69
CA SER A 72 -17.89 -5.06 13.27
C SER A 72 -17.32 -6.23 12.48
N THR A 73 -16.09 -6.64 12.80
CA THR A 73 -15.40 -7.80 12.21
C THR A 73 -15.87 -9.11 12.83
N VAL A 74 -16.07 -9.17 14.16
CA VAL A 74 -16.66 -10.34 14.84
C VAL A 74 -18.02 -10.72 14.24
N ARG A 75 -18.88 -9.72 14.01
CA ARG A 75 -20.23 -9.89 13.44
C ARG A 75 -20.28 -10.35 11.99
N VAL A 76 -19.13 -10.51 11.33
CA VAL A 76 -19.08 -11.06 9.96
C VAL A 76 -19.43 -12.55 9.96
N LEU A 77 -19.05 -13.30 10.99
CA LEU A 77 -19.27 -14.74 11.08
C LEU A 77 -20.28 -15.10 12.19
N PRO A 78 -21.26 -15.98 11.91
CA PRO A 78 -22.16 -16.51 12.94
C PRO A 78 -21.40 -17.25 14.05
N ARG A 79 -21.92 -17.15 15.28
CA ARG A 79 -21.36 -17.82 16.47
C ARG A 79 -21.21 -19.33 16.25
N GLU A 80 -22.23 -19.94 15.68
CA GLU A 80 -22.32 -21.38 15.42
C GLU A 80 -21.26 -21.84 14.41
N PHE A 81 -20.88 -20.96 13.48
CA PHE A 81 -19.83 -21.20 12.49
C PHE A 81 -18.44 -21.09 13.13
N ALA A 82 -18.19 -20.00 13.88
CA ALA A 82 -16.95 -19.78 14.61
C ALA A 82 -16.64 -20.91 15.62
N VAL A 83 -17.67 -21.41 16.33
CA VAL A 83 -17.57 -22.61 17.20
C VAL A 83 -17.20 -23.85 16.38
N ARG A 84 -17.95 -24.15 15.31
CA ARG A 84 -17.82 -25.41 14.55
C ARG A 84 -16.45 -25.55 13.89
N HIS A 85 -15.92 -24.46 13.36
CA HIS A 85 -14.68 -24.43 12.59
C HIS A 85 -13.48 -23.85 13.37
N ARG A 86 -13.62 -23.63 14.69
CA ARG A 86 -12.58 -23.10 15.61
C ARG A 86 -11.80 -21.91 15.02
N LEU A 87 -12.55 -20.90 14.59
CA LEU A 87 -12.00 -19.75 13.87
C LEU A 87 -12.56 -18.41 14.37
N ILE A 88 -11.78 -17.35 14.19
CA ILE A 88 -12.15 -15.98 14.61
C ILE A 88 -11.81 -15.02 13.46
N PRO A 89 -12.74 -14.19 12.96
CA PRO A 89 -12.40 -13.13 12.02
C PRO A 89 -11.60 -12.04 12.75
N VAL A 90 -10.46 -11.66 12.20
CA VAL A 90 -9.45 -10.76 12.81
C VAL A 90 -9.53 -9.37 12.17
N ALA A 91 -9.56 -9.34 10.84
CA ALA A 91 -9.69 -8.12 10.04
C ALA A 91 -10.63 -8.39 8.85
N ARG A 92 -11.29 -7.35 8.34
CA ARG A 92 -12.08 -7.40 7.11
C ARG A 92 -11.64 -6.30 6.17
N THR A 93 -11.30 -6.67 4.94
CA THR A 93 -11.06 -5.76 3.82
C THR A 93 -12.31 -5.72 2.93
N GLU A 94 -12.20 -5.12 1.73
CA GLU A 94 -13.31 -5.11 0.76
C GLU A 94 -13.43 -6.46 0.03
N ASP A 95 -12.31 -7.12 -0.27
CA ASP A 95 -12.28 -8.35 -1.07
C ASP A 95 -12.02 -9.63 -0.23
N ALA A 96 -11.51 -9.49 1.00
CA ALA A 96 -11.10 -10.62 1.85
C ALA A 96 -11.37 -10.43 3.36
N VAL A 97 -11.64 -11.53 4.07
CA VAL A 97 -11.69 -11.62 5.53
C VAL A 97 -10.46 -12.39 6.06
N VAL A 98 -9.76 -11.84 7.04
CA VAL A 98 -8.63 -12.50 7.70
C VAL A 98 -9.16 -13.31 8.87
N LEU A 99 -8.86 -14.61 8.91
CA LEU A 99 -9.32 -15.56 9.92
C LEU A 99 -8.14 -16.11 10.73
N ALA A 100 -8.18 -15.97 12.05
CA ALA A 100 -7.29 -16.70 12.95
C ALA A 100 -7.82 -18.12 13.18
N VAL A 101 -6.94 -19.10 13.01
CA VAL A 101 -7.22 -20.54 13.12
C VAL A 101 -6.07 -21.24 13.87
N ASP A 102 -6.34 -22.38 14.52
CA ASP A 102 -5.30 -23.24 15.13
C ASP A 102 -4.74 -24.29 14.17
N GLY A 103 -5.40 -24.52 13.04
CA GLY A 103 -4.90 -25.29 11.91
C GLY A 103 -5.60 -24.91 10.59
N PRO A 104 -5.01 -25.23 9.44
CA PRO A 104 -5.56 -24.89 8.13
C PRO A 104 -6.91 -25.58 7.88
N LEU A 105 -7.93 -24.78 7.58
CA LEU A 105 -9.29 -25.21 7.26
C LEU A 105 -9.36 -25.99 5.94
N PRO A 106 -10.30 -26.94 5.79
CA PRO A 106 -10.56 -27.60 4.52
C PRO A 106 -11.07 -26.62 3.45
N GLU A 107 -10.68 -26.86 2.19
CA GLU A 107 -11.12 -26.06 1.02
C GLU A 107 -12.64 -26.02 0.83
N ALA A 108 -13.37 -27.01 1.35
CA ALA A 108 -14.83 -26.99 1.37
C ALA A 108 -15.36 -25.87 2.29
N THR A 109 -14.81 -25.76 3.50
CA THR A 109 -15.14 -24.70 4.46
C THR A 109 -14.68 -23.32 3.96
N LEU A 110 -13.54 -23.22 3.27
CA LEU A 110 -13.11 -21.95 2.67
C LEU A 110 -14.08 -21.47 1.58
N ARG A 111 -14.57 -22.37 0.73
CA ARG A 111 -15.60 -22.05 -0.27
C ARG A 111 -16.95 -21.72 0.35
N GLU A 112 -17.34 -22.41 1.43
CA GLU A 112 -18.53 -22.10 2.22
C GLU A 112 -18.45 -20.67 2.79
N ILE A 113 -17.33 -20.27 3.38
CA ILE A 113 -17.10 -18.91 3.91
C ILE A 113 -17.11 -17.86 2.78
N SER A 114 -16.39 -18.09 1.67
CA SER A 114 -16.36 -17.13 0.55
C SER A 114 -17.77 -16.91 -0.03
N PHE A 115 -18.54 -18.00 -0.20
CA PHE A 115 -19.92 -17.94 -0.70
C PHE A 115 -20.89 -17.24 0.27
N GLU A 116 -20.84 -17.52 1.58
CA GLU A 116 -21.73 -16.87 2.55
C GLU A 116 -21.41 -15.38 2.76
N LEU A 117 -20.14 -14.97 2.67
CA LEU A 117 -19.70 -13.61 3.00
C LEU A 117 -19.50 -12.69 1.79
N GLY A 118 -19.38 -13.26 0.59
CA GLY A 118 -19.03 -12.55 -0.65
C GLY A 118 -17.62 -11.96 -0.64
N ILE A 119 -16.71 -12.50 0.17
CA ILE A 119 -15.31 -12.09 0.34
C ILE A 119 -14.44 -13.29 0.74
N ASP A 120 -13.19 -13.32 0.28
CA ASP A 120 -12.36 -14.52 0.40
C ASP A 120 -11.71 -14.70 1.78
N PRO A 121 -11.68 -15.95 2.32
CA PRO A 121 -11.06 -16.24 3.60
C PRO A 121 -9.52 -16.38 3.51
N VAL A 122 -8.82 -15.33 3.92
CA VAL A 122 -7.38 -15.34 4.19
C VAL A 122 -7.13 -15.97 5.57
N GLN A 123 -6.40 -17.08 5.61
CA GLN A 123 -6.09 -17.76 6.88
C GLN A 123 -4.78 -17.26 7.49
N ARG A 124 -4.77 -17.10 8.82
CA ARG A 124 -3.58 -16.93 9.65
C ARG A 124 -3.59 -17.86 10.84
N VAL A 125 -2.43 -18.40 11.20
CA VAL A 125 -2.32 -19.40 12.28
C VAL A 125 -1.98 -18.74 13.62
N VAL A 126 -2.60 -19.24 14.69
CA VAL A 126 -2.25 -18.94 16.09
C VAL A 126 -2.28 -20.21 16.92
N CYS A 127 -1.64 -20.21 18.09
CA CYS A 127 -1.69 -21.33 19.02
C CYS A 127 -3.10 -21.64 19.54
N SER A 128 -3.32 -22.90 19.89
CA SER A 128 -4.62 -23.48 20.32
C SER A 128 -5.29 -22.68 21.46
N VAL A 129 -4.47 -22.12 22.37
CA VAL A 129 -4.93 -21.28 23.49
C VAL A 129 -5.53 -19.94 23.05
N ARG A 130 -4.98 -19.31 21.99
CA ARG A 130 -5.45 -18.01 21.52
C ARG A 130 -6.77 -18.12 20.77
N VAL A 131 -7.02 -19.23 20.07
CA VAL A 131 -8.35 -19.54 19.50
C VAL A 131 -9.39 -19.68 20.61
N GLU A 132 -9.16 -20.49 21.64
CA GLU A 132 -10.16 -20.63 22.73
C GLU A 132 -10.38 -19.31 23.49
N ALA A 133 -9.33 -18.52 23.72
CA ALA A 133 -9.45 -17.23 24.38
C ALA A 133 -10.23 -16.18 23.56
N GLY A 134 -10.00 -16.12 22.24
CA GLY A 134 -10.74 -15.22 21.36
C GLY A 134 -12.19 -15.67 21.13
N LEU A 135 -12.45 -16.99 21.03
CA LEU A 135 -13.80 -17.55 21.02
C LEU A 135 -14.56 -17.20 22.30
N ALA A 136 -13.92 -17.34 23.47
CA ALA A 136 -14.50 -16.94 24.75
C ALA A 136 -14.81 -15.44 24.81
N ARG A 137 -13.87 -14.60 24.38
CA ARG A 137 -13.97 -13.14 24.43
C ARG A 137 -15.02 -12.54 23.49
N HIS A 138 -15.13 -13.06 22.27
CA HIS A 138 -15.93 -12.45 21.21
C HIS A 138 -17.30 -13.10 21.01
N TYR A 139 -17.44 -14.37 21.38
CA TYR A 139 -18.63 -15.18 21.13
C TYR A 139 -19.25 -15.80 22.38
N ASP A 140 -18.72 -15.52 23.58
CA ASP A 140 -19.21 -16.06 24.87
C ASP A 140 -19.29 -17.60 24.86
N ILE A 141 -18.10 -18.22 24.79
CA ILE A 141 -17.88 -19.67 24.73
C ILE A 141 -16.95 -20.06 25.88
N GLU A 142 -17.33 -21.02 26.72
CA GLU A 142 -16.48 -21.39 27.85
C GLU A 142 -15.18 -22.08 27.40
N MET A 143 -14.04 -21.50 27.80
CA MET A 143 -12.73 -22.16 27.68
C MET A 143 -12.67 -23.44 28.53
N THR A 144 -11.90 -24.42 28.08
CA THR A 144 -11.57 -25.58 28.92
C THR A 144 -10.78 -25.15 30.17
N ALA A 145 -10.85 -25.92 31.27
CA ALA A 145 -10.21 -25.55 32.53
C ALA A 145 -8.68 -25.35 32.41
N ARG A 146 -8.02 -26.24 31.68
CA ARG A 146 -6.59 -26.18 31.33
C ARG A 146 -6.27 -24.90 30.54
N MET A 147 -7.01 -24.65 29.46
CA MET A 147 -6.77 -23.52 28.56
C MET A 147 -7.05 -22.16 29.23
N ARG A 148 -8.05 -22.09 30.13
CA ARG A 148 -8.33 -20.91 30.96
C ARG A 148 -7.17 -20.58 31.90
N HIS A 149 -6.57 -21.59 32.54
CA HIS A 149 -5.41 -21.39 33.41
C HIS A 149 -4.18 -20.95 32.61
N LEU A 150 -3.93 -21.57 31.45
CA LEU A 150 -2.84 -21.18 30.56
C LEU A 150 -3.00 -19.76 30.03
N ASN A 151 -4.20 -19.36 29.56
CA ASN A 151 -4.43 -17.99 29.11
C ASN A 151 -4.26 -16.98 30.25
N GLY A 152 -4.69 -17.29 31.48
CA GLY A 152 -4.48 -16.42 32.64
C GLY A 152 -3.00 -16.22 33.01
N ARG A 153 -2.14 -17.24 32.80
CA ARG A 153 -0.68 -17.08 32.86
C ARG A 153 -0.17 -16.21 31.71
N LEU A 154 -0.55 -16.54 30.48
CA LEU A 154 -0.07 -15.86 29.28
C LEU A 154 -0.45 -14.38 29.24
N GLU A 155 -1.62 -13.99 29.73
CA GLU A 155 -2.05 -12.57 29.83
C GLU A 155 -1.22 -11.75 30.84
N ALA A 156 -0.57 -12.40 31.81
CA ALA A 156 0.36 -11.75 32.74
C ALA A 156 1.80 -11.61 32.17
N SER A 157 2.13 -12.39 31.12
CA SER A 157 3.41 -12.34 30.43
C SER A 157 3.34 -11.51 29.15
N ASP A 158 4.46 -10.93 28.73
CA ASP A 158 4.57 -10.35 27.38
C ASP A 158 4.35 -11.41 26.29
N ALA A 159 3.69 -11.00 25.20
CA ALA A 159 3.41 -11.87 24.06
C ALA A 159 4.65 -12.12 23.18
N GLY A 160 5.65 -11.23 23.24
CA GLY A 160 6.80 -11.22 22.34
C GLY A 160 6.49 -10.58 20.98
N SER A 161 7.50 -10.48 20.13
CA SER A 161 7.30 -10.19 18.70
C SER A 161 6.90 -11.46 17.93
N ILE A 162 6.43 -11.30 16.70
CA ILE A 162 6.39 -12.39 15.72
C ILE A 162 7.75 -12.40 15.01
N PRO A 163 8.61 -13.42 15.21
CA PRO A 163 9.77 -13.63 14.36
C PRO A 163 9.35 -14.13 12.97
N TYR A 164 10.18 -13.86 11.96
CA TYR A 164 10.10 -14.64 10.72
C TYR A 164 10.64 -16.04 10.98
N VAL A 165 9.90 -17.07 10.53
CA VAL A 165 10.30 -18.47 10.60
C VAL A 165 10.14 -19.05 9.20
N ALA A 166 11.22 -19.54 8.62
CA ALA A 166 11.18 -20.18 7.31
C ALA A 166 10.27 -21.43 7.36
N PRO A 167 9.31 -21.61 6.42
CA PRO A 167 8.42 -22.77 6.39
C PRO A 167 9.15 -24.12 6.41
N PHE A 168 8.40 -25.19 6.67
CA PHE A 168 8.92 -26.55 6.53
C PHE A 168 8.95 -27.00 5.06
N GLU A 169 10.02 -27.69 4.68
CA GLU A 169 10.21 -28.20 3.31
C GLU A 169 9.10 -29.18 2.91
N GLY A 170 8.64 -29.09 1.66
CA GLY A 170 7.56 -29.93 1.13
C GLY A 170 6.13 -29.48 1.48
N VAL A 171 5.94 -28.37 2.20
CA VAL A 171 4.63 -27.74 2.34
C VAL A 171 4.27 -27.02 1.02
N GLY A 172 3.44 -27.66 0.21
CA GLY A 172 2.95 -27.09 -1.06
C GLY A 172 2.18 -25.77 -0.86
N LYS A 173 2.22 -24.90 -1.87
CA LYS A 173 1.75 -23.49 -1.89
C LYS A 173 0.33 -23.28 -1.33
N ARG A 174 0.21 -23.12 -0.02
CA ARG A 174 -1.03 -22.70 0.66
C ARG A 174 -1.07 -21.19 0.74
N SER A 175 -1.57 -20.56 -0.33
CA SER A 175 -1.72 -19.11 -0.41
C SER A 175 -2.44 -18.55 0.82
N SER A 176 -1.78 -17.61 1.51
CA SER A 176 -2.41 -16.72 2.50
C SER A 176 -2.91 -15.42 1.85
N LEU A 177 -2.92 -15.35 0.52
CA LEU A 177 -3.62 -14.36 -0.29
C LEU A 177 -4.93 -14.98 -0.80
N PRO A 178 -5.99 -14.18 -1.04
CA PRO A 178 -7.23 -14.68 -1.65
C PRO A 178 -6.94 -15.34 -3.01
N PRO A 179 -7.68 -16.39 -3.39
CA PRO A 179 -7.47 -17.08 -4.65
C PRO A 179 -7.70 -16.14 -5.83
N SER A 180 -6.78 -16.14 -6.80
CA SER A 180 -7.01 -15.52 -8.10
C SER A 180 -8.08 -16.31 -8.85
N GLU A 181 -9.19 -15.68 -9.23
CA GLU A 181 -10.19 -16.31 -10.11
C GLU A 181 -9.58 -16.66 -11.47
N GLU A 182 -9.28 -17.95 -11.69
CA GLU A 182 -9.09 -18.47 -13.04
C GLU A 182 -10.44 -18.44 -13.78
N VAL A 183 -10.60 -17.49 -14.70
CA VAL A 183 -11.79 -17.39 -15.57
C VAL A 183 -11.74 -18.49 -16.65
N SER A 184 -11.92 -19.74 -16.20
CA SER A 184 -12.00 -20.93 -17.05
C SER A 184 -13.35 -20.96 -17.78
N GLY A 185 -13.43 -20.22 -18.89
CA GLY A 185 -14.66 -19.98 -19.62
C GLY A 185 -15.14 -21.22 -20.38
N SER A 186 -16.35 -21.71 -20.06
CA SER A 186 -17.08 -22.68 -20.88
C SER A 186 -18.59 -22.59 -20.67
N TYR A 187 -19.22 -21.58 -21.30
CA TYR A 187 -20.66 -21.53 -21.55
C TYR A 187 -20.93 -21.24 -23.03
N PRO A 188 -21.98 -21.83 -23.63
CA PRO A 188 -22.20 -21.78 -25.08
C PRO A 188 -22.64 -20.39 -25.56
N ARG A 189 -22.11 -20.00 -26.72
CA ARG A 189 -22.39 -18.72 -27.37
C ARG A 189 -23.85 -18.66 -27.86
N VAL A 190 -24.68 -17.88 -27.18
CA VAL A 190 -25.93 -17.36 -27.76
C VAL A 190 -25.59 -16.10 -28.54
N GLU A 191 -25.99 -16.04 -29.81
CA GLU A 191 -25.72 -14.88 -30.65
C GLU A 191 -26.70 -13.73 -30.32
N SER A 192 -26.18 -12.60 -29.87
CA SER A 192 -26.92 -11.34 -29.75
C SER A 192 -26.12 -10.20 -30.36
N SER A 193 -26.66 -9.58 -31.40
CA SER A 193 -25.98 -8.57 -32.21
C SER A 193 -25.92 -7.21 -31.50
N ILE A 194 -24.86 -6.97 -30.73
CA ILE A 194 -24.51 -5.66 -30.18
C ILE A 194 -23.04 -5.37 -30.52
N PRO A 195 -22.71 -4.27 -31.23
CA PRO A 195 -21.32 -3.90 -31.51
C PRO A 195 -20.61 -3.43 -30.23
N ALA A 196 -19.32 -3.72 -30.12
CA ALA A 196 -18.52 -3.34 -28.95
C ALA A 196 -18.34 -1.80 -28.84
N PRO A 197 -18.26 -1.25 -27.62
CA PRO A 197 -18.00 0.18 -27.42
C PRO A 197 -16.57 0.54 -27.84
N VAL A 198 -16.44 1.38 -28.87
CA VAL A 198 -15.16 1.96 -29.28
C VAL A 198 -14.74 3.02 -28.27
N GLY A 199 -13.46 3.03 -27.88
CA GLY A 199 -12.92 4.03 -26.96
C GLY A 199 -12.86 5.41 -27.62
N MET A 200 -13.44 6.43 -26.97
CA MET A 200 -13.43 7.80 -27.47
C MET A 200 -12.32 8.62 -26.79
N ALA A 201 -11.30 8.96 -27.58
CA ALA A 201 -10.60 10.23 -27.46
C ALA A 201 -11.41 11.33 -28.20
N ASP A 202 -10.82 12.52 -28.31
CA ASP A 202 -11.28 13.65 -29.14
C ASP A 202 -12.64 14.28 -28.79
N THR A 203 -12.59 15.38 -28.03
CA THR A 203 -13.69 16.35 -27.94
C THR A 203 -13.66 17.32 -29.12
N GLU A 204 -14.66 17.26 -30.00
CA GLU A 204 -14.90 18.31 -31.01
C GLU A 204 -15.16 19.69 -30.37
N PRO A 205 -14.76 20.80 -31.03
CA PRO A 205 -15.05 22.16 -30.58
C PRO A 205 -16.52 22.55 -30.84
N PRO A 206 -17.09 23.49 -30.06
CA PRO A 206 -18.47 23.93 -30.23
C PRO A 206 -18.68 24.74 -31.53
N PRO A 207 -19.87 24.66 -32.15
CA PRO A 207 -20.15 25.36 -33.41
C PRO A 207 -20.24 26.88 -33.23
N ALA A 208 -19.74 27.63 -34.22
CA ALA A 208 -19.74 29.09 -34.22
C ALA A 208 -21.16 29.66 -34.46
N VAL A 209 -21.55 30.63 -33.62
CA VAL A 209 -22.78 31.42 -33.82
C VAL A 209 -22.46 32.66 -34.64
N LEU A 210 -23.10 32.82 -35.80
CA LEU A 210 -23.14 34.07 -36.57
C LEU A 210 -24.57 34.66 -36.54
N PRO A 211 -24.71 36.01 -36.54
CA PRO A 211 -25.98 36.67 -36.29
C PRO A 211 -26.85 36.81 -37.55
N GLN A 212 -28.18 36.78 -37.38
CA GLN A 212 -29.13 37.31 -38.36
C GLN A 212 -30.25 38.12 -37.68
N ILE A 213 -30.99 38.89 -38.49
CA ILE A 213 -31.66 40.12 -38.08
C ILE A 213 -33.18 40.04 -38.31
N GLY A 214 -33.95 40.36 -37.25
CA GLY A 214 -35.21 41.11 -37.32
C GLY A 214 -36.51 40.37 -37.70
N SER A 215 -37.53 40.47 -36.81
CA SER A 215 -38.91 40.81 -37.18
C SER A 215 -39.81 41.15 -35.97
N SER A 216 -40.43 42.34 -36.01
CA SER A 216 -41.84 42.63 -35.67
C SER A 216 -42.52 42.05 -34.39
N VAL A 217 -42.43 42.78 -33.28
CA VAL A 217 -43.55 43.56 -32.61
C VAL A 217 -44.98 43.21 -33.11
N PRO A 218 -46.02 42.93 -32.25
CA PRO A 218 -46.48 43.86 -31.19
C PRO A 218 -47.09 43.35 -29.85
N VAL A 219 -46.87 44.16 -28.81
CA VAL A 219 -47.80 44.61 -27.71
C VAL A 219 -48.61 43.60 -26.88
N GLY A 220 -48.46 43.67 -25.54
CA GLY A 220 -49.23 42.86 -24.56
C GLY A 220 -49.11 43.31 -23.08
N THR A 221 -49.34 44.60 -22.81
CA THR A 221 -49.41 45.29 -21.49
C THR A 221 -49.71 44.48 -20.20
N PHE A 222 -49.00 44.72 -19.09
CA PHE A 222 -49.43 45.59 -17.95
C PHE A 222 -48.90 45.17 -16.55
N ARG A 223 -48.46 46.18 -15.78
CA ARG A 223 -48.28 46.29 -14.30
C ARG A 223 -47.17 45.54 -13.53
N ASP A 224 -46.34 46.37 -12.90
CA ASP A 224 -45.54 46.12 -11.69
C ASP A 224 -46.37 45.86 -10.44
N SER A 225 -45.77 45.21 -9.44
CA SER A 225 -45.67 45.73 -8.04
C SER A 225 -44.69 44.88 -7.22
N ASP A 226 -43.76 45.53 -6.52
CA ASP A 226 -42.85 44.93 -5.54
C ASP A 226 -43.21 45.45 -4.11
N PRO A 227 -42.46 45.20 -3.00
CA PRO A 227 -43.06 44.50 -1.86
C PRO A 227 -43.30 45.38 -0.62
N ALA A 228 -44.12 44.88 0.31
CA ALA A 228 -44.45 45.57 1.57
C ALA A 228 -44.38 44.65 2.81
N THR A 229 -43.86 45.20 3.92
CA THR A 229 -43.81 44.59 5.25
C THR A 229 -44.83 45.24 6.21
N PRO A 230 -45.15 44.58 7.32
CA PRO A 230 -45.41 45.29 8.59
C PRO A 230 -44.59 44.75 9.78
N ARG A 231 -44.68 45.45 10.93
CA ARG A 231 -43.86 45.29 12.15
C ARG A 231 -44.70 44.88 13.38
N HIS A 232 -43.99 44.60 14.49
CA HIS A 232 -44.44 44.50 15.91
C HIS A 232 -44.89 43.10 16.40
N LYS A 233 -44.71 42.69 17.68
CA LYS A 233 -44.18 43.42 18.87
C LYS A 233 -43.48 42.49 19.90
N ARG A 234 -42.28 42.93 20.31
CA ARG A 234 -41.50 42.71 21.55
C ARG A 234 -42.20 42.14 22.81
N SER A 235 -41.51 41.21 23.48
CA SER A 235 -41.46 41.09 24.97
C SER A 235 -40.28 40.23 25.44
N GLU A 236 -39.49 40.74 26.40
CA GLU A 236 -38.52 39.98 27.25
C GLU A 236 -39.07 40.00 28.70
N PRO A 237 -38.49 39.26 29.68
CA PRO A 237 -37.35 39.83 30.42
C PRO A 237 -36.26 38.83 30.93
N GLN A 238 -35.00 39.25 30.76
CA GLN A 238 -33.85 39.25 31.71
C GLN A 238 -33.58 38.12 32.74
N SER A 239 -32.27 37.87 32.90
CA SER A 239 -31.56 37.32 34.10
C SER A 239 -31.67 35.79 34.36
N GLY A 240 -30.65 35.08 34.83
CA GLY A 240 -29.33 35.50 35.34
C GLY A 240 -28.22 34.44 35.20
N PHE A 241 -27.12 34.58 35.95
CA PHE A 241 -25.81 33.91 35.71
C PHE A 241 -25.48 32.77 36.70
N THR A 242 -24.34 32.12 36.51
CA THR A 242 -23.61 31.17 37.41
C THR A 242 -24.09 29.71 37.60
N SER A 243 -23.35 28.80 36.93
CA SER A 243 -22.49 27.74 37.50
C SER A 243 -22.98 26.63 38.49
N ALA A 244 -22.61 25.39 38.11
CA ALA A 244 -22.11 24.28 38.93
C ALA A 244 -23.05 23.33 39.75
N SER A 245 -22.96 22.04 39.35
CA SER A 245 -22.79 20.84 40.20
C SER A 245 -23.98 20.04 40.77
N ARG A 246 -23.74 18.70 40.68
CA ARG A 246 -24.30 17.52 41.38
C ARG A 246 -25.47 16.74 40.76
N TYR A 247 -25.32 15.42 40.92
CA TYR A 247 -26.19 14.33 40.48
C TYR A 247 -27.47 14.23 41.32
N SER A 248 -28.54 13.67 40.74
CA SER A 248 -29.43 12.72 41.41
C SER A 248 -30.17 11.82 40.40
N LEU A 249 -30.13 10.51 40.64
CA LEU A 249 -31.06 9.49 40.13
C LEU A 249 -32.33 9.51 41.02
N PRO A 250 -33.52 8.95 40.66
CA PRO A 250 -33.75 7.56 40.18
C PRO A 250 -34.98 7.45 39.21
N PRO A 251 -35.75 6.33 39.06
CA PRO A 251 -35.55 4.92 39.45
C PRO A 251 -35.76 3.87 38.31
N ARG A 252 -35.48 2.59 38.61
CA ARG A 252 -36.05 1.39 37.92
C ARG A 252 -37.29 0.90 38.69
N PRO A 253 -38.25 0.19 38.06
CA PRO A 253 -38.29 -1.30 38.14
C PRO A 253 -39.01 -1.96 36.91
N PRO A 254 -39.36 -3.27 36.90
CA PRO A 254 -38.85 -4.43 37.65
C PRO A 254 -38.32 -5.57 36.74
N GLU A 255 -37.80 -6.64 37.35
CA GLU A 255 -37.53 -7.94 36.72
C GLU A 255 -38.75 -8.89 36.83
N VAL A 256 -38.81 -9.95 36.00
CA VAL A 256 -39.68 -11.12 36.22
C VAL A 256 -38.92 -12.42 35.93
N LEU A 257 -38.93 -13.34 36.89
CA LEU A 257 -38.35 -14.69 36.79
C LEU A 257 -39.31 -15.66 36.09
N GLY A 258 -38.76 -16.62 35.31
CA GLY A 258 -39.56 -17.70 34.73
C GLY A 258 -38.79 -18.77 33.95
N ARG A 259 -38.47 -19.89 34.60
CA ARG A 259 -38.33 -21.21 33.96
C ARG A 259 -39.55 -22.06 34.37
N PRO A 260 -40.01 -22.99 33.53
CA PRO A 260 -39.64 -24.39 33.78
C PRO A 260 -39.36 -25.23 32.51
N SER A 261 -38.94 -26.47 32.75
CA SER A 261 -38.42 -27.45 31.79
C SER A 261 -39.44 -28.03 30.80
N ALA A 262 -38.94 -28.51 29.65
CA ALA A 262 -39.56 -29.57 28.85
C ALA A 262 -38.48 -30.54 28.33
N GLN A 263 -38.79 -31.84 28.24
CA GLN A 263 -37.84 -32.88 27.82
C GLN A 263 -37.82 -33.08 26.30
N PRO A 264 -36.67 -33.46 25.69
CA PRO A 264 -36.65 -33.96 24.32
C PRO A 264 -37.25 -35.37 24.26
N LYS A 265 -38.21 -35.61 23.35
CA LYS A 265 -38.67 -36.96 23.04
C LYS A 265 -37.65 -37.66 22.14
N ALA A 266 -37.16 -38.82 22.59
CA ALA A 266 -36.40 -39.74 21.75
C ALA A 266 -37.33 -40.53 20.81
N SER A 267 -36.89 -40.75 19.58
CA SER A 267 -37.45 -41.75 18.65
C SER A 267 -36.30 -42.63 18.16
N ARG A 268 -36.41 -43.96 18.35
CA ARG A 268 -35.36 -44.94 18.02
C ARG A 268 -35.53 -45.55 16.62
N PRO A 269 -34.47 -46.10 16.01
CA PRO A 269 -34.47 -46.51 14.60
C PRO A 269 -34.87 -47.96 14.34
N ALA A 270 -35.37 -48.20 13.11
CA ALA A 270 -35.42 -49.49 12.40
C ALA A 270 -35.48 -49.20 10.87
N GLY A 271 -35.03 -50.08 9.96
CA GLY A 271 -34.36 -51.37 10.16
C GLY A 271 -33.69 -51.93 8.89
N ARG A 272 -32.38 -52.18 8.99
CA ARG A 272 -31.45 -52.90 8.10
C ARG A 272 -32.00 -54.12 7.32
N ARG A 273 -31.73 -54.19 5.99
CA ARG A 273 -31.34 -55.36 5.13
C ARG A 273 -31.64 -55.06 3.63
N VAL A 274 -31.03 -55.63 2.57
CA VAL A 274 -29.74 -56.32 2.28
C VAL A 274 -29.61 -56.39 0.71
N PRO A 275 -28.45 -56.69 0.06
CA PRO A 275 -28.11 -56.10 -1.26
C PRO A 275 -28.29 -57.00 -2.51
N SER A 276 -27.91 -56.45 -3.69
CA SER A 276 -27.75 -57.15 -4.98
C SER A 276 -26.40 -56.82 -5.66
N SER A 277 -25.97 -57.68 -6.58
CA SER A 277 -24.57 -57.84 -7.05
C SER A 277 -24.23 -57.20 -8.42
N PRO A 278 -22.93 -57.08 -8.80
CA PRO A 278 -22.42 -56.57 -10.10
C PRO A 278 -22.31 -57.75 -11.13
N PRO A 279 -21.47 -57.78 -12.20
CA PRO A 279 -20.56 -56.79 -12.83
C PRO A 279 -20.96 -56.51 -14.31
N PRO A 280 -20.14 -56.49 -15.41
CA PRO A 280 -18.76 -56.96 -15.68
C PRO A 280 -17.66 -55.87 -15.77
N GLN A 281 -16.41 -56.30 -15.99
CA GLN A 281 -15.26 -55.51 -16.46
C GLN A 281 -14.90 -55.87 -17.92
N ARG A 282 -14.05 -55.08 -18.60
CA ARG A 282 -13.16 -55.55 -19.67
C ARG A 282 -11.81 -54.83 -19.65
N GLU A 283 -10.74 -55.61 -19.63
CA GLU A 283 -9.35 -55.26 -19.96
C GLU A 283 -8.87 -56.23 -21.08
N PRO A 284 -7.59 -56.25 -21.50
CA PRO A 284 -6.89 -55.15 -22.17
C PRO A 284 -6.26 -55.59 -23.52
N ILE A 285 -5.95 -54.63 -24.39
CA ILE A 285 -5.07 -54.77 -25.57
C ILE A 285 -4.32 -53.42 -25.67
N SER A 286 -3.05 -53.28 -25.28
CA SER A 286 -1.78 -53.85 -25.81
C SER A 286 -1.33 -53.22 -27.13
N ASP A 287 -0.16 -52.57 -27.07
CA ASP A 287 0.73 -52.16 -28.15
C ASP A 287 0.22 -51.22 -29.26
N TRP A 288 0.94 -50.09 -29.46
CA TRP A 288 1.54 -49.69 -30.75
C TRP A 288 2.58 -48.58 -30.51
N GLN A 289 3.75 -48.67 -31.17
CA GLN A 289 4.83 -47.67 -31.11
C GLN A 289 4.76 -46.65 -32.27
N PRO A 290 5.35 -45.44 -32.15
CA PRO A 290 5.12 -44.34 -33.09
C PRO A 290 6.17 -44.20 -34.21
N ALA A 291 5.72 -44.06 -35.47
CA ALA A 291 6.39 -43.42 -36.63
C ALA A 291 5.53 -43.60 -37.91
N PRO A 292 5.77 -42.89 -39.04
CA PRO A 292 6.63 -41.71 -39.27
C PRO A 292 5.82 -40.47 -39.76
N ALA A 293 6.51 -39.36 -40.04
CA ALA A 293 5.91 -38.14 -40.58
C ALA A 293 5.94 -38.05 -42.13
N PRO A 294 4.97 -37.35 -42.76
CA PRO A 294 5.13 -36.82 -44.12
C PRO A 294 6.06 -35.60 -44.14
N ARG A 295 6.67 -35.31 -45.29
CA ARG A 295 7.46 -34.09 -45.57
C ARG A 295 6.78 -33.27 -46.67
N GLU A 296 6.94 -31.95 -46.62
CA GLU A 296 7.02 -30.94 -47.72
C GLU A 296 6.72 -29.54 -47.10
N SER A 297 7.32 -28.42 -47.50
CA SER A 297 8.59 -28.14 -48.20
C SER A 297 8.99 -26.68 -47.92
N THR A 298 10.27 -26.41 -47.62
CA THR A 298 10.77 -25.05 -47.32
C THR A 298 11.28 -24.31 -48.55
N PRO A 299 11.16 -22.97 -48.54
CA PRO A 299 12.33 -22.12 -48.77
C PRO A 299 12.54 -21.12 -47.61
N GLY A 300 13.76 -20.75 -47.23
CA GLY A 300 15.06 -21.17 -47.75
C GLY A 300 16.03 -20.00 -47.95
N TRP A 301 16.37 -19.27 -46.88
CA TRP A 301 17.38 -18.20 -46.90
C TRP A 301 18.30 -18.31 -45.66
N GLN A 302 19.60 -18.04 -45.87
CA GLN A 302 20.63 -17.96 -44.83
C GLN A 302 21.53 -16.72 -45.04
N PRO A 303 22.26 -16.23 -44.01
CA PRO A 303 22.81 -14.87 -43.99
C PRO A 303 24.34 -14.77 -44.22
N ALA A 304 24.79 -13.62 -44.73
CA ALA A 304 26.15 -13.08 -44.66
C ALA A 304 26.18 -11.64 -45.25
N PRO A 305 27.26 -10.83 -45.06
CA PRO A 305 27.95 -10.49 -43.82
C PRO A 305 28.11 -8.95 -43.66
N ALA A 306 28.81 -8.48 -42.62
CA ALA A 306 29.04 -7.05 -42.35
C ALA A 306 30.31 -6.47 -43.04
N PRO A 307 30.37 -5.14 -43.27
CA PRO A 307 31.65 -4.42 -43.32
C PRO A 307 31.66 -3.03 -42.64
N SER A 308 32.88 -2.57 -42.33
CA SER A 308 33.32 -1.23 -41.89
C SER A 308 34.73 -0.97 -42.47
N PRO A 309 35.43 0.20 -42.35
CA PRO A 309 35.05 1.54 -41.83
C PRO A 309 35.47 2.76 -42.71
N SER A 310 35.08 3.98 -42.30
CA SER A 310 35.67 5.30 -42.69
C SER A 310 35.40 5.82 -44.14
N THR A 311 35.66 7.08 -44.56
CA THR A 311 36.39 8.24 -43.97
C THR A 311 35.88 9.63 -44.48
N GLN A 312 36.06 10.69 -43.66
CA GLN A 312 36.40 12.11 -43.99
C GLN A 312 35.54 13.07 -44.91
N ARG A 313 35.21 14.23 -44.29
CA ARG A 313 35.49 15.66 -44.71
C ARG A 313 34.55 16.53 -45.59
N LYS A 314 34.24 17.72 -45.01
CA LYS A 314 34.07 19.07 -45.63
C LYS A 314 32.78 19.28 -46.47
N ARG A 315 32.28 20.50 -46.74
CA ARG A 315 32.84 21.88 -46.70
C ARG A 315 31.78 22.93 -46.26
N SER A 316 32.05 24.23 -46.42
CA SER A 316 31.43 25.35 -45.67
C SER A 316 31.12 26.61 -46.50
N VAL A 317 29.99 27.32 -46.23
CA VAL A 317 29.84 28.82 -46.17
C VAL A 317 29.96 29.58 -47.54
N PRO A 318 29.49 30.85 -47.82
CA PRO A 318 28.77 31.93 -47.07
C PRO A 318 27.42 32.42 -47.76
N PRO A 319 26.99 33.72 -47.84
CA PRO A 319 26.16 34.44 -46.82
C PRO A 319 25.00 35.39 -47.32
N ASP A 320 24.23 35.95 -46.36
CA ASP A 320 23.54 37.29 -46.32
C ASP A 320 22.47 37.64 -47.42
N PRO A 321 21.62 38.72 -47.32
CA PRO A 321 21.76 39.97 -46.55
C PRO A 321 20.58 40.52 -45.69
N ARG A 322 20.93 41.05 -44.50
CA ARG A 322 20.30 42.21 -43.77
C ARG A 322 18.91 41.97 -43.12
N ARG A 323 18.53 42.66 -42.02
CA ARG A 323 18.71 44.11 -41.73
C ARG A 323 18.66 44.49 -40.23
N ASP A 324 19.47 45.50 -39.85
CA ASP A 324 19.49 46.51 -38.75
C ASP A 324 18.62 46.29 -37.47
N ASN A 325 18.97 46.66 -36.22
CA ASN A 325 20.15 47.24 -35.50
C ASN A 325 19.89 47.00 -33.96
N ASP A 326 20.58 47.44 -32.90
CA ASP A 326 21.74 48.31 -32.54
C ASP A 326 22.26 47.82 -31.14
N GLY A 327 23.15 48.42 -30.32
CA GLY A 327 23.95 49.66 -30.38
C GLY A 327 24.44 50.12 -28.96
N SER A 328 25.74 50.42 -28.80
CA SER A 328 26.44 50.98 -27.59
C SER A 328 26.45 50.13 -26.29
N ALA A 329 27.53 49.86 -25.53
CA ALA A 329 28.94 50.34 -25.40
C ALA A 329 29.23 51.53 -24.44
N ILE A 330 30.49 51.62 -23.94
CA ILE A 330 31.08 52.48 -22.87
C ILE A 330 31.00 51.86 -21.44
N THR A 331 32.01 51.64 -20.56
CA THR A 331 33.49 51.81 -20.39
C THR A 331 33.96 52.75 -19.25
N HIS A 332 34.64 52.15 -18.25
CA HIS A 332 35.69 52.65 -17.30
C HIS A 332 35.69 54.06 -16.65
N ASP A 333 35.84 54.10 -15.30
CA ASP A 333 37.05 54.55 -14.54
C ASP A 333 36.88 54.23 -13.02
N VAL A 334 37.86 54.02 -12.10
CA VAL A 334 39.35 54.00 -12.04
C VAL A 334 40.04 55.13 -11.22
N VAL A 335 39.96 55.06 -9.88
CA VAL A 335 40.84 55.74 -8.88
C VAL A 335 40.98 54.77 -7.67
N SER A 336 42.12 54.17 -7.30
CA SER A 336 43.36 54.71 -6.66
C SER A 336 43.16 55.18 -5.20
N LEU A 337 43.99 54.85 -4.19
CA LEU A 337 45.35 54.29 -4.12
C LEU A 337 45.62 53.45 -2.82
N SER A 338 46.78 52.81 -2.77
CA SER A 338 47.30 51.82 -1.77
C SER A 338 48.03 52.49 -0.57
N PRO A 339 48.95 51.88 0.23
CA PRO A 339 49.42 50.46 0.35
C PRO A 339 49.67 49.90 1.77
N GLN A 340 49.89 48.58 1.88
CA GLN A 340 51.16 47.98 2.39
C GLN A 340 51.32 46.52 1.90
N SER A 341 52.45 46.22 1.24
CA SER A 341 52.92 44.87 0.86
C SER A 341 54.45 44.86 0.82
N PRO A 342 55.09 43.76 1.24
CA PRO A 342 55.97 42.98 0.32
C PRO A 342 56.01 41.46 0.68
N ILE A 343 56.63 40.50 -0.04
CA ILE A 343 57.02 40.21 -1.45
C ILE A 343 57.25 38.67 -1.46
N SER A 344 56.86 37.86 -2.46
CA SER A 344 57.56 37.65 -3.74
C SER A 344 56.75 36.72 -4.69
N ALA A 345 57.20 36.54 -5.94
CA ALA A 345 56.34 36.14 -7.07
C ALA A 345 56.83 34.93 -7.93
N PRO A 346 56.00 34.42 -8.88
CA PRO A 346 56.23 33.19 -9.64
C PRO A 346 56.40 33.38 -11.18
N PRO A 347 56.73 32.31 -11.92
CA PRO A 347 56.47 32.17 -13.36
C PRO A 347 55.24 31.26 -13.64
N HIS A 348 55.11 30.75 -14.89
CA HIS A 348 53.93 30.09 -15.48
C HIS A 348 54.20 28.66 -16.00
N ALA A 349 53.12 27.89 -16.23
CA ALA A 349 52.97 26.94 -17.35
C ALA A 349 51.46 26.66 -17.63
N GLU A 350 51.14 26.10 -18.80
CA GLU A 350 49.78 25.85 -19.32
C GLU A 350 49.41 24.34 -19.30
N HIS A 351 48.12 23.96 -19.27
CA HIS A 351 47.45 22.92 -20.13
C HIS A 351 46.06 22.42 -19.61
N GLU A 352 45.43 21.57 -20.43
CA GLU A 352 44.02 21.14 -20.53
C GLU A 352 43.31 20.43 -19.33
N PRO A 353 41.96 20.33 -19.35
CA PRO A 353 41.18 19.57 -18.37
C PRO A 353 41.15 18.06 -18.68
N ALA A 354 41.89 17.26 -17.92
CA ALA A 354 41.89 15.79 -18.03
C ALA A 354 40.76 15.10 -17.22
N GLU A 355 40.12 14.09 -17.83
CA GLU A 355 39.13 13.23 -17.18
C GLU A 355 39.73 12.48 -15.97
N ARG A 356 39.09 12.57 -14.80
CA ARG A 356 39.50 11.77 -13.63
C ARG A 356 38.66 10.50 -13.51
N ARG A 357 39.19 9.40 -14.07
CA ARG A 357 38.80 8.05 -13.65
C ARG A 357 39.03 7.91 -12.15
N TRP A 358 38.06 7.33 -11.44
CA TRP A 358 38.22 6.99 -10.03
C TRP A 358 39.12 5.76 -9.91
N ALA A 359 40.11 5.82 -9.00
CA ALA A 359 40.91 4.69 -8.58
C ALA A 359 41.00 4.71 -7.04
N PRO A 360 40.75 3.59 -6.35
CA PRO A 360 40.83 3.54 -4.88
C PRO A 360 42.28 3.68 -4.41
N ALA A 361 42.46 4.21 -3.19
CA ALA A 361 43.77 4.35 -2.56
C ALA A 361 44.27 2.99 -2.02
N PRO A 362 45.60 2.74 -2.00
CA PRO A 362 46.16 1.52 -1.42
C PRO A 362 46.03 1.52 0.12
N PRO A 363 45.88 0.34 0.76
CA PRO A 363 45.83 0.22 2.21
C PRO A 363 47.20 0.48 2.87
N PRO A 364 47.24 0.92 4.13
CA PRO A 364 48.49 1.10 4.87
C PRO A 364 49.15 -0.26 5.17
N GLY A 365 50.45 -0.37 4.89
CA GLY A 365 51.19 -1.61 5.07
C GLY A 365 51.49 -1.96 6.54
N THR A 366 51.21 -3.20 6.93
CA THR A 366 51.62 -3.81 8.20
C THR A 366 52.76 -4.80 7.98
N SER A 367 53.80 -4.74 8.81
CA SER A 367 54.95 -5.67 8.75
C SER A 367 54.59 -7.08 9.22
N GLU A 368 55.34 -8.07 8.73
CA GLU A 368 55.00 -9.49 8.74
C GLU A 368 54.84 -10.12 10.13
N GLY A 369 53.83 -11.01 10.25
CA GLY A 369 53.67 -11.99 11.33
C GLY A 369 53.02 -13.23 10.75
N SER A 370 53.80 -14.28 10.47
CA SER A 370 53.39 -15.36 9.56
C SER A 370 52.30 -16.26 10.13
N LEU A 371 51.14 -16.24 9.47
CA LEU A 371 50.15 -17.32 9.42
C LEU A 371 49.76 -17.50 7.94
N PRO A 372 49.38 -18.72 7.49
CA PRO A 372 49.02 -18.97 6.11
C PRO A 372 47.66 -18.33 5.78
N SER A 373 47.69 -17.09 5.31
CA SER A 373 46.51 -16.40 4.76
C SER A 373 46.11 -17.06 3.43
N VAL A 374 45.14 -17.97 3.49
CA VAL A 374 44.37 -18.33 2.30
C VAL A 374 43.60 -17.07 1.89
N ILE A 375 44.05 -16.43 0.81
CA ILE A 375 43.27 -15.39 0.14
C ILE A 375 42.13 -16.13 -0.57
N VAL A 376 41.00 -16.26 0.10
CA VAL A 376 39.73 -16.58 -0.55
C VAL A 376 39.32 -15.31 -1.30
N ASP A 377 39.08 -15.42 -2.61
CA ASP A 377 38.74 -14.25 -3.43
C ASP A 377 37.25 -13.94 -3.35
N VAL A 378 36.85 -13.38 -2.20
CA VAL A 378 35.46 -13.05 -1.85
C VAL A 378 34.80 -12.11 -2.89
N GLY A 379 35.57 -11.46 -3.75
CA GLY A 379 35.03 -10.67 -4.87
C GLY A 379 34.37 -11.54 -5.94
N ASP A 380 35.03 -12.62 -6.37
CA ASP A 380 34.50 -13.55 -7.38
C ASP A 380 33.31 -14.36 -6.78
N ASP A 381 33.41 -14.77 -5.50
CA ASP A 381 32.31 -15.41 -4.77
C ASP A 381 31.03 -14.53 -4.74
N VAL A 382 31.17 -13.21 -4.58
CA VAL A 382 30.03 -12.26 -4.58
C VAL A 382 29.35 -12.19 -5.95
N GLU A 383 30.12 -12.03 -7.02
CA GLU A 383 29.55 -11.89 -8.37
C GLU A 383 28.92 -13.22 -8.85
N GLU A 384 29.47 -14.39 -8.49
CA GLU A 384 28.83 -15.69 -8.77
C GLU A 384 27.50 -15.85 -8.00
N LEU A 385 27.48 -15.54 -6.70
CA LEU A 385 26.25 -15.61 -5.89
C LEU A 385 25.18 -14.63 -6.36
N VAL A 386 25.56 -13.41 -6.77
CA VAL A 386 24.61 -12.42 -7.31
C VAL A 386 24.16 -12.79 -8.72
N ALA A 387 25.01 -13.39 -9.57
CA ALA A 387 24.60 -13.91 -10.87
C ALA A 387 23.61 -15.09 -10.74
N ALA A 388 23.84 -16.01 -9.81
CA ALA A 388 22.91 -17.10 -9.50
C ALA A 388 21.57 -16.57 -8.96
N LEU A 389 21.61 -15.56 -8.09
CA LEU A 389 20.41 -14.89 -7.58
C LEU A 389 19.66 -14.11 -8.67
N ARG A 390 20.35 -13.48 -9.62
CA ARG A 390 19.74 -12.67 -10.70
C ARG A 390 18.73 -13.49 -11.49
N ASP A 391 19.09 -14.73 -11.84
CA ASP A 391 18.30 -15.56 -12.74
C ASP A 391 17.25 -16.42 -12.00
N ALA A 392 17.11 -16.25 -10.69
CA ALA A 392 16.31 -17.08 -9.78
C ALA A 392 14.78 -16.88 -9.87
N GLY A 393 14.02 -17.97 -9.68
CA GLY A 393 12.57 -17.97 -9.63
C GLY A 393 11.98 -17.67 -8.24
N PRO A 394 10.65 -17.55 -8.11
CA PRO A 394 9.99 -17.23 -6.83
C PRO A 394 10.18 -18.31 -5.74
N GLU A 395 10.50 -19.54 -6.14
CA GLU A 395 10.71 -20.68 -5.24
C GLU A 395 12.13 -20.71 -4.65
N ASP A 396 13.09 -20.05 -5.29
CA ASP A 396 14.52 -20.18 -5.02
C ASP A 396 14.99 -19.26 -3.86
N GLU A 397 14.11 -18.99 -2.89
CA GLU A 397 14.34 -18.06 -1.76
C GLU A 397 15.63 -18.37 -0.98
N ILE A 398 16.05 -19.63 -0.97
CA ILE A 398 17.26 -20.09 -0.30
C ILE A 398 18.54 -19.41 -0.84
N LEU A 399 18.54 -18.95 -2.09
CA LEU A 399 19.67 -18.23 -2.71
C LEU A 399 19.90 -16.83 -2.11
N VAL A 400 18.92 -16.28 -1.39
CA VAL A 400 19.08 -15.01 -0.65
C VAL A 400 20.02 -15.18 0.55
N LEU A 401 20.04 -16.37 1.19
CA LEU A 401 20.78 -16.59 2.44
C LEU A 401 22.31 -16.52 2.28
N PRO A 402 22.95 -17.13 1.24
CA PRO A 402 24.37 -16.93 0.98
C PRO A 402 24.74 -15.45 0.76
N VAL A 403 23.96 -14.72 -0.02
CA VAL A 403 24.23 -13.30 -0.32
C VAL A 403 24.17 -12.44 0.96
N LEU A 404 23.18 -12.69 1.82
CA LEU A 404 23.10 -12.04 3.14
C LEU A 404 24.27 -12.42 4.07
N ALA A 405 24.77 -13.65 3.99
CA ALA A 405 25.89 -14.11 4.81
C ALA A 405 27.23 -13.45 4.42
N VAL A 406 27.41 -13.08 3.16
CA VAL A 406 28.57 -12.30 2.68
C VAL A 406 28.45 -10.81 3.02
N GLY A 407 27.22 -10.29 3.15
CA GLY A 407 26.96 -8.98 3.75
C GLY A 407 26.95 -7.81 2.77
N GLU A 408 27.15 -6.59 3.29
CA GLU A 408 26.97 -5.32 2.54
C GLU A 408 27.84 -5.20 1.28
N VAL A 409 28.94 -5.95 1.18
CA VAL A 409 29.80 -5.97 -0.02
C VAL A 409 29.09 -6.51 -1.26
N ALA A 410 27.96 -7.21 -1.11
CA ALA A 410 27.12 -7.65 -2.23
C ALA A 410 26.19 -6.54 -2.78
N LEU A 411 25.91 -5.47 -2.02
CA LEU A 411 24.98 -4.41 -2.44
C LEU A 411 25.37 -3.68 -3.75
N PRO A 412 26.66 -3.40 -4.05
CA PRO A 412 27.07 -2.87 -5.35
C PRO A 412 26.75 -3.80 -6.53
N ALA A 413 26.96 -5.12 -6.37
CA ALA A 413 26.68 -6.12 -7.40
C ALA A 413 25.17 -6.31 -7.59
N LEU A 414 24.42 -6.43 -6.49
CA LEU A 414 22.94 -6.44 -6.51
C LEU A 414 22.37 -5.21 -7.22
N ALA A 415 22.95 -4.03 -7.01
CA ALA A 415 22.54 -2.80 -7.68
C ALA A 415 22.89 -2.78 -9.18
N ARG A 416 23.97 -3.44 -9.61
CA ARG A 416 24.32 -3.58 -11.04
C ARG A 416 23.30 -4.44 -11.79
N GLU A 417 22.95 -5.59 -11.23
CA GLU A 417 22.11 -6.58 -11.90
C GLU A 417 20.60 -6.33 -11.72
N PHE A 418 20.20 -5.32 -10.92
CA PHE A 418 18.80 -4.98 -10.66
C PHE A 418 18.01 -4.60 -11.94
N PRO A 419 16.80 -5.14 -12.15
CA PRO A 419 16.00 -5.94 -11.23
C PRO A 419 16.31 -7.45 -11.23
N GLY A 420 17.06 -7.97 -12.19
CA GLY A 420 17.18 -9.41 -12.45
C GLY A 420 15.89 -9.99 -13.05
N THR A 421 15.72 -11.31 -12.93
CA THR A 421 14.50 -12.02 -13.36
C THR A 421 13.27 -11.46 -12.64
N LEU A 422 12.32 -10.96 -13.42
CA LEU A 422 11.06 -10.42 -12.91
C LEU A 422 10.08 -11.55 -12.61
N TRP A 423 9.49 -11.51 -11.43
CA TRP A 423 8.38 -12.38 -11.03
C TRP A 423 7.00 -11.76 -11.32
N PHE A 424 7.00 -10.52 -11.81
CA PHE A 424 5.83 -9.74 -12.14
C PHE A 424 6.15 -8.84 -13.35
N ASP A 425 5.45 -9.03 -14.47
CA ASP A 425 5.51 -8.10 -15.60
C ASP A 425 4.43 -7.02 -15.46
N ARG A 426 4.88 -5.77 -15.33
CA ARG A 426 4.02 -4.58 -15.28
C ARG A 426 3.20 -4.32 -16.56
N ASN A 427 3.56 -4.96 -17.67
CA ASN A 427 2.88 -4.82 -18.97
C ASN A 427 1.69 -5.78 -19.13
N GLU A 428 1.63 -6.86 -18.34
CA GLU A 428 0.50 -7.80 -18.36
C GLU A 428 -0.71 -7.27 -17.56
N PRO A 429 -1.96 -7.68 -17.89
CA PRO A 429 -3.14 -7.25 -17.16
C PRO A 429 -3.17 -7.74 -15.71
N HIS A 430 -2.91 -6.85 -14.76
CA HIS A 430 -2.83 -7.17 -13.33
C HIS A 430 -3.86 -6.37 -12.50
N ALA A 431 -4.56 -7.05 -11.59
CA ALA A 431 -5.52 -6.42 -10.69
C ALA A 431 -4.85 -5.57 -9.59
N ARG A 432 -3.63 -5.94 -9.18
CA ARG A 432 -2.82 -5.26 -8.15
C ARG A 432 -1.34 -5.34 -8.53
N ILE A 433 -0.56 -4.37 -8.07
CA ILE A 433 0.92 -4.42 -8.11
C ILE A 433 1.37 -5.18 -6.85
N PRO A 434 2.36 -6.08 -6.92
CA PRO A 434 2.91 -6.78 -5.75
C PRO A 434 3.61 -5.84 -4.76
N ALA A 435 4.02 -6.39 -3.60
CA ALA A 435 4.95 -5.71 -2.71
C ALA A 435 6.35 -5.60 -3.37
N GLY A 436 7.17 -4.64 -2.94
CA GLY A 436 8.46 -4.36 -3.56
C GLY A 436 9.44 -5.55 -3.51
N ARG A 437 9.42 -6.31 -2.41
CA ARG A 437 10.18 -7.56 -2.23
C ARG A 437 9.70 -8.74 -3.09
N ASP A 438 8.56 -8.61 -3.78
CA ASP A 438 7.91 -9.68 -4.54
C ASP A 438 7.94 -9.37 -6.06
N VAL A 439 8.72 -8.37 -6.47
CA VAL A 439 9.01 -8.02 -7.87
C VAL A 439 10.08 -8.93 -8.48
N SER A 440 11.14 -9.25 -7.71
CA SER A 440 12.32 -9.99 -8.19
C SER A 440 13.19 -10.50 -7.03
N PRO A 441 14.12 -11.46 -7.25
CA PRO A 441 14.98 -12.00 -6.18
C PRO A 441 15.96 -10.96 -5.64
N ILE A 442 16.47 -10.07 -6.52
CA ILE A 442 17.31 -8.95 -6.13
C ILE A 442 16.50 -7.94 -5.29
N ALA A 443 15.25 -7.65 -5.67
CA ALA A 443 14.38 -6.77 -4.89
C ALA A 443 14.05 -7.33 -3.49
N ARG A 444 13.81 -8.65 -3.39
CA ARG A 444 13.66 -9.36 -2.09
C ARG A 444 14.90 -9.21 -1.22
N THR A 445 16.09 -9.36 -1.83
CA THR A 445 17.38 -9.25 -1.14
C THR A 445 17.70 -7.82 -0.69
N PHE A 446 17.35 -6.81 -1.49
CA PHE A 446 17.40 -5.39 -1.09
C PHE A 446 16.60 -5.12 0.19
N VAL A 447 15.38 -5.69 0.31
CA VAL A 447 14.55 -5.55 1.53
C VAL A 447 15.15 -6.31 2.71
N ALA A 448 15.74 -7.49 2.48
CA ALA A 448 16.38 -8.27 3.53
C ALA A 448 17.66 -7.61 4.11
N PHE A 449 18.41 -6.84 3.31
CA PHE A 449 19.47 -5.95 3.80
C PHE A 449 18.97 -4.69 4.52
N GLY A 450 17.68 -4.37 4.40
CA GLY A 450 17.03 -3.25 5.06
C GLY A 450 17.63 -1.89 4.66
N GLN A 451 17.71 -0.96 5.62
CA GLN A 451 18.10 0.43 5.36
C GLN A 451 19.50 0.60 4.73
N ARG A 452 20.37 -0.40 4.85
CA ARG A 452 21.71 -0.44 4.20
C ARG A 452 21.62 -0.39 2.67
N SER A 453 20.50 -0.82 2.09
CA SER A 453 20.23 -0.79 0.66
C SER A 453 19.83 0.58 0.10
N VAL A 454 19.43 1.54 0.94
CA VAL A 454 18.89 2.85 0.48
C VAL A 454 19.86 3.68 -0.36
N PRO A 455 21.18 3.76 -0.04
CA PRO A 455 22.16 4.42 -0.89
C PRO A 455 22.29 3.80 -2.29
N TYR A 456 22.01 2.50 -2.42
CA TYR A 456 22.08 1.74 -3.67
C TYR A 456 20.77 1.81 -4.46
N LEU A 457 19.63 1.93 -3.77
CA LEU A 457 18.31 2.14 -4.39
C LEU A 457 18.18 3.53 -5.02
N THR A 458 18.84 4.53 -4.44
CA THR A 458 18.73 5.93 -4.88
C THR A 458 19.19 6.17 -6.33
N PRO A 459 20.34 5.64 -6.80
CA PRO A 459 20.70 5.67 -8.22
C PRO A 459 19.72 4.93 -9.14
N LEU A 460 19.17 3.79 -8.69
CA LEU A 460 18.23 2.99 -9.48
C LEU A 460 16.91 3.72 -9.76
N LEU A 461 16.46 4.56 -8.83
CA LEU A 461 15.31 5.45 -9.05
C LEU A 461 15.53 6.44 -10.21
N ASP A 462 16.76 6.87 -10.48
CA ASP A 462 17.10 7.77 -11.59
C ASP A 462 17.75 7.06 -12.80
N ALA A 463 17.64 5.73 -12.89
CA ALA A 463 18.17 4.94 -14.01
C ALA A 463 17.59 5.35 -15.38
N GLN A 464 18.34 5.14 -16.46
CA GLN A 464 17.88 5.50 -17.81
C GLN A 464 16.72 4.61 -18.30
N ASN A 465 16.74 3.32 -17.97
CA ASN A 465 15.69 2.36 -18.31
C ASN A 465 14.40 2.67 -17.49
N PRO A 466 13.24 2.90 -18.13
CA PRO A 466 11.97 3.14 -17.42
C PRO A 466 11.51 1.96 -16.56
N ASP A 467 11.81 0.71 -16.95
CA ASP A 467 11.45 -0.48 -16.17
C ASP A 467 12.26 -0.51 -14.87
N THR A 468 13.57 -0.28 -14.93
CA THR A 468 14.44 -0.15 -13.75
C THR A 468 13.92 0.93 -12.80
N ARG A 469 13.55 2.12 -13.32
CA ARG A 469 12.95 3.18 -12.48
C ARG A 469 11.62 2.77 -11.89
N TYR A 470 10.74 2.12 -12.65
CA TYR A 470 9.45 1.63 -12.17
C TYR A 470 9.64 0.64 -11.01
N TYR A 471 10.43 -0.41 -11.22
CA TYR A 471 10.64 -1.46 -10.22
C TYR A 471 11.38 -0.93 -9.00
N ALA A 472 12.35 -0.01 -9.16
CA ALA A 472 12.97 0.70 -8.04
C ALA A 472 11.95 1.57 -7.26
N THR A 473 10.97 2.18 -7.95
CA THR A 473 9.92 2.99 -7.32
C THR A 473 8.88 2.14 -6.57
N VAL A 474 8.60 0.92 -7.05
CA VAL A 474 7.79 -0.06 -6.32
C VAL A 474 8.58 -0.60 -5.11
N LEU A 475 9.86 -0.93 -5.28
CA LEU A 475 10.75 -1.35 -4.19
C LEU A 475 10.86 -0.27 -3.09
N ALA A 476 10.88 1.01 -3.46
CA ALA A 476 10.92 2.13 -2.52
C ALA A 476 9.69 2.23 -1.59
N SER A 477 8.56 1.53 -1.83
CA SER A 477 7.46 1.49 -0.86
C SER A 477 7.67 0.54 0.31
N GLU A 478 8.70 -0.32 0.28
CA GLU A 478 9.06 -1.20 1.39
C GLU A 478 9.90 -0.49 2.47
N PHE A 479 10.38 0.74 2.20
CA PHE A 479 11.31 1.47 3.05
C PHE A 479 10.70 2.78 3.56
N VAL A 480 10.78 3.00 4.87
CA VAL A 480 10.62 4.34 5.47
C VAL A 480 12.02 4.92 5.67
N HIS A 481 12.46 5.81 4.78
CA HIS A 481 13.76 6.47 4.88
C HIS A 481 13.75 7.88 4.27
N PRO A 482 14.29 8.91 4.95
CA PRO A 482 14.23 10.31 4.50
C PRO A 482 14.86 10.52 3.12
N ASP A 483 16.00 9.89 2.85
CA ASP A 483 16.73 10.03 1.58
C ASP A 483 15.93 9.57 0.35
N LEU A 484 14.92 8.71 0.51
CA LEU A 484 14.07 8.26 -0.60
C LEU A 484 12.98 9.26 -0.97
N VAL A 485 12.62 10.20 -0.08
CA VAL A 485 11.51 11.15 -0.31
C VAL A 485 11.77 12.04 -1.53
N GLN A 486 12.97 12.60 -1.65
CA GLN A 486 13.28 13.52 -2.75
C GLN A 486 13.46 12.79 -4.10
N PRO A 487 14.14 11.63 -4.20
CA PRO A 487 14.20 10.78 -5.39
C PRO A 487 12.86 10.21 -5.84
N VAL A 488 12.04 9.65 -4.94
CA VAL A 488 10.67 9.21 -5.28
C VAL A 488 9.81 10.41 -5.70
N GLY A 489 9.99 11.56 -5.05
CA GLY A 489 9.39 12.83 -5.47
C GLY A 489 9.77 13.28 -6.90
N ARG A 490 10.95 12.90 -7.43
CA ARG A 490 11.28 13.12 -8.85
C ARG A 490 10.42 12.26 -9.79
N ARG A 491 10.09 11.03 -9.39
CA ARG A 491 9.27 10.08 -10.18
C ARG A 491 7.83 10.53 -10.37
N LEU A 492 7.34 11.52 -9.62
CA LEU A 492 6.06 12.20 -9.89
C LEU A 492 6.02 12.86 -11.28
N PHE A 493 7.18 13.22 -11.82
CA PHE A 493 7.37 13.85 -13.13
C PHE A 493 7.93 12.89 -14.19
N ASP A 494 7.97 11.59 -13.91
CA ASP A 494 8.50 10.60 -14.86
C ASP A 494 7.65 10.55 -16.13
N SER A 495 8.24 10.20 -17.28
CA SER A 495 7.48 9.99 -18.52
C SER A 495 6.60 8.74 -18.43
N ASP A 496 7.04 7.72 -17.70
CA ASP A 496 6.32 6.46 -17.50
C ASP A 496 5.09 6.64 -16.55
N PRO A 497 3.85 6.38 -17.01
CA PRO A 497 2.66 6.51 -16.16
C PRO A 497 2.61 5.54 -14.99
N GLY A 498 3.25 4.37 -15.13
CA GLY A 498 3.40 3.38 -14.07
C GLY A 498 4.31 3.91 -12.95
N ALA A 499 5.46 4.48 -13.30
CA ALA A 499 6.42 5.04 -12.34
C ALA A 499 5.81 6.23 -11.58
N ARG A 500 5.08 7.13 -12.27
CA ARG A 500 4.28 8.18 -11.61
C ARG A 500 3.27 7.58 -10.62
N SER A 501 2.61 6.49 -10.99
CA SER A 501 1.60 5.83 -10.15
C SER A 501 2.20 5.09 -8.96
N ALA A 502 3.36 4.46 -9.13
CA ALA A 502 4.14 3.84 -8.05
C ALA A 502 4.67 4.90 -7.07
N ALA A 503 5.12 6.06 -7.57
CA ALA A 503 5.62 7.15 -6.74
C ALA A 503 4.58 7.66 -5.73
N TYR A 504 3.31 7.78 -6.12
CA TYR A 504 2.23 8.11 -5.17
C TYR A 504 1.99 7.02 -4.11
N ARG A 505 2.29 5.74 -4.40
CA ARG A 505 2.20 4.65 -3.41
C ARG A 505 3.37 4.71 -2.44
N ALA A 506 4.61 4.79 -2.93
CA ALA A 506 5.79 4.94 -2.08
C ALA A 506 5.73 6.20 -1.21
N LEU A 507 5.25 7.34 -1.75
CA LEU A 507 5.02 8.56 -0.97
C LEU A 507 3.92 8.44 0.09
N SER A 508 2.98 7.49 -0.02
CA SER A 508 2.00 7.24 1.06
C SER A 508 2.62 6.54 2.28
N VAL A 509 3.73 5.81 2.10
CA VAL A 509 4.53 5.21 3.18
C VAL A 509 5.57 6.22 3.69
N LEU A 510 6.26 6.89 2.78
CA LEU A 510 7.28 7.92 3.07
C LEU A 510 6.70 9.22 3.66
N TYR A 511 5.38 9.36 3.79
CA TYR A 511 4.74 10.43 4.56
C TYR A 511 5.21 10.48 6.04
N ALA A 512 5.63 9.33 6.59
CA ALA A 512 6.22 9.26 7.93
C ALA A 512 7.58 9.99 8.07
N CYS A 513 8.23 10.36 6.96
CA CYS A 513 9.42 11.21 6.94
C CYS A 513 9.00 12.70 6.84
N GLU A 514 8.34 13.21 7.88
CA GLU A 514 7.58 14.47 7.85
C GLU A 514 8.38 15.67 7.34
N VAL A 515 9.64 15.82 7.78
CA VAL A 515 10.50 16.97 7.43
C VAL A 515 10.83 16.97 5.94
N GLU A 516 11.28 15.84 5.40
CA GLU A 516 11.61 15.70 3.99
C GLU A 516 10.36 15.71 3.12
N PHE A 517 9.23 15.20 3.62
CA PHE A 517 7.95 15.25 2.92
C PHE A 517 7.45 16.69 2.80
N MET A 518 7.56 17.51 3.85
CA MET A 518 7.24 18.94 3.78
C MET A 518 8.19 19.70 2.83
N GLN A 519 9.49 19.35 2.79
CA GLN A 519 10.40 19.88 1.77
C GLN A 519 9.99 19.49 0.35
N LEU A 520 9.50 18.27 0.11
CA LEU A 520 8.95 17.86 -1.18
C LEU A 520 7.70 18.68 -1.53
N ILE A 521 6.77 18.86 -0.59
CA ILE A 521 5.56 19.68 -0.78
C ILE A 521 5.92 21.13 -1.13
N GLU A 522 6.87 21.77 -0.44
CA GLU A 522 7.31 23.13 -0.81
C GLU A 522 7.99 23.20 -2.19
N ARG A 523 8.79 22.21 -2.58
CA ARG A 523 9.35 22.15 -3.94
C ARG A 523 8.24 22.00 -5.00
N LEU A 524 7.17 21.26 -4.71
CA LEU A 524 5.99 21.15 -5.56
C LEU A 524 5.18 22.47 -5.59
N ARG A 525 4.97 23.15 -4.46
CA ARG A 525 4.31 24.47 -4.37
C ARG A 525 5.07 25.53 -5.17
N ALA A 526 6.40 25.56 -5.06
CA ALA A 526 7.25 26.44 -5.87
C ALA A 526 7.13 26.13 -7.38
N SER A 527 7.16 24.86 -7.76
CA SER A 527 7.03 24.42 -9.16
C SER A 527 5.64 24.71 -9.75
N ALA A 528 4.56 24.60 -8.95
CA ALA A 528 3.20 24.95 -9.34
C ALA A 528 2.99 26.46 -9.53
N ARG A 529 3.85 27.29 -8.93
CA ARG A 529 3.87 28.76 -9.11
C ARG A 529 4.71 29.21 -10.32
N ASP A 530 5.60 28.37 -10.85
CA ASP A 530 6.45 28.71 -12.00
C ASP A 530 5.79 28.42 -13.36
N GLY A 531 4.97 29.36 -13.82
CA GLY A 531 4.31 29.30 -15.13
C GLY A 531 5.25 29.28 -16.36
N ARG A 532 6.57 29.45 -16.20
CA ARG A 532 7.52 29.38 -17.32
C ARG A 532 7.74 27.96 -17.84
N ARG A 533 7.26 26.94 -17.12
CA ARG A 533 7.44 25.52 -17.46
C ARG A 533 6.12 24.75 -17.34
N LEU A 534 5.19 25.03 -18.25
CA LEU A 534 3.80 24.54 -18.24
C LEU A 534 3.64 23.06 -17.80
N HIS A 535 4.40 22.13 -18.38
CA HIS A 535 4.35 20.71 -17.97
C HIS A 535 4.68 20.50 -16.48
N LEU A 536 5.78 21.09 -15.98
CA LEU A 536 6.14 21.00 -14.57
C LEU A 536 5.07 21.67 -13.69
N GLN A 537 4.52 22.80 -14.13
CA GLN A 537 3.47 23.50 -13.40
C GLN A 537 2.21 22.63 -13.24
N VAL A 538 1.69 22.10 -14.35
CA VAL A 538 0.51 21.22 -14.41
C VAL A 538 0.72 19.95 -13.58
N THR A 539 1.86 19.25 -13.75
CA THR A 539 2.17 18.05 -12.96
C THR A 539 2.28 18.37 -11.47
N SER A 540 2.83 19.54 -11.09
CA SER A 540 2.94 19.94 -9.69
C SER A 540 1.59 20.25 -9.05
N ILE A 541 0.69 20.92 -9.77
CA ILE A 541 -0.70 21.17 -9.34
C ILE A 541 -1.41 19.83 -9.09
N GLU A 542 -1.36 18.91 -10.05
CA GLU A 542 -1.96 17.58 -9.86
C GLU A 542 -1.31 16.78 -8.73
N ALA A 543 0.01 16.89 -8.55
CA ALA A 543 0.75 16.19 -7.50
C ALA A 543 0.32 16.67 -6.11
N LEU A 544 0.27 17.98 -5.88
CA LEU A 544 -0.23 18.58 -4.64
C LEU A 544 -1.69 18.18 -4.36
N GLY A 545 -2.55 18.21 -5.39
CA GLY A 545 -3.92 17.72 -5.30
C GLY A 545 -4.01 16.23 -4.93
N ARG A 546 -3.13 15.37 -5.49
CA ARG A 546 -3.06 13.94 -5.15
C ARG A 546 -2.46 13.67 -3.77
N LEU A 547 -1.43 14.40 -3.37
CA LEU A 547 -0.81 14.34 -2.03
C LEU A 547 -1.64 15.05 -0.95
N ARG A 548 -2.81 15.60 -1.32
CA ARG A 548 -3.84 16.20 -0.44
C ARG A 548 -3.40 17.48 0.27
N ASP A 549 -2.49 18.26 -0.32
CA ASP A 549 -2.09 19.56 0.19
C ASP A 549 -3.27 20.54 0.22
N ALA A 550 -3.76 20.84 1.43
CA ALA A 550 -4.89 21.75 1.65
C ALA A 550 -4.50 23.23 1.56
N GLU A 551 -3.25 23.61 1.83
CA GLU A 551 -2.85 25.03 1.86
C GLU A 551 -2.71 25.61 0.44
N SER A 552 -2.52 24.76 -0.56
CA SER A 552 -2.58 25.15 -1.98
C SER A 552 -4.00 25.40 -2.51
N PHE A 553 -5.07 25.23 -1.71
CA PHE A 553 -6.45 25.32 -2.19
C PHE A 553 -6.78 26.68 -2.83
N ASP A 554 -6.58 27.79 -2.13
CA ASP A 554 -6.89 29.13 -2.66
C ASP A 554 -5.99 29.51 -3.85
N PHE A 555 -4.77 28.96 -3.89
CA PHE A 555 -3.91 29.09 -5.07
C PHE A 555 -4.53 28.39 -6.29
N PHE A 556 -5.06 27.17 -6.16
CA PHE A 556 -5.79 26.52 -7.25
C PHE A 556 -7.09 27.26 -7.63
N VAL A 557 -7.78 27.89 -6.68
CA VAL A 557 -8.92 28.78 -6.98
C VAL A 557 -8.46 29.97 -7.83
N SER A 558 -7.28 30.54 -7.54
CA SER A 558 -6.72 31.65 -8.33
C SER A 558 -6.45 31.26 -9.79
N LEU A 559 -5.96 30.03 -10.02
CA LEU A 559 -5.56 29.48 -11.33
C LEU A 559 -6.72 29.10 -12.25
N LEU A 560 -7.97 29.11 -11.78
CA LEU A 560 -9.16 28.88 -12.63
C LEU A 560 -9.40 29.99 -13.69
N GLU A 561 -8.68 31.11 -13.59
CA GLU A 561 -8.66 32.20 -14.59
C GLU A 561 -7.32 32.26 -15.36
N SER A 562 -6.52 31.19 -15.34
CA SER A 562 -5.32 31.04 -16.18
C SER A 562 -5.68 31.06 -17.68
N PRO A 563 -4.84 31.62 -18.58
CA PRO A 563 -5.02 31.42 -20.02
C PRO A 563 -4.78 29.96 -20.46
N GLU A 564 -3.99 29.20 -19.69
CA GLU A 564 -3.59 27.84 -20.03
C GLU A 564 -4.66 26.81 -19.60
N ILE A 565 -5.30 26.16 -20.57
CA ILE A 565 -6.43 25.25 -20.34
C ILE A 565 -6.07 24.05 -19.45
N ASP A 566 -4.85 23.52 -19.55
CA ASP A 566 -4.37 22.41 -18.72
C ASP A 566 -4.10 22.84 -17.27
N VAL A 567 -3.73 24.10 -17.04
CA VAL A 567 -3.62 24.68 -15.69
C VAL A 567 -5.01 24.82 -15.05
N ILE A 568 -6.02 25.27 -15.81
CA ILE A 568 -7.42 25.29 -15.33
C ILE A 568 -7.87 23.86 -14.99
N ARG A 569 -7.63 22.90 -15.90
CA ARG A 569 -8.04 21.48 -15.75
C ARG A 569 -7.41 20.83 -14.52
N ALA A 570 -6.10 20.96 -14.35
CA ALA A 570 -5.39 20.41 -13.19
C ALA A 570 -5.82 21.07 -11.88
N SER A 571 -6.04 22.39 -11.89
CA SER A 571 -6.50 23.13 -10.71
C SER A 571 -7.91 22.72 -10.31
N HIS A 572 -8.85 22.63 -11.25
CA HIS A 572 -10.21 22.13 -11.02
C HIS A 572 -10.20 20.69 -10.48
N ALA A 573 -9.48 19.78 -11.13
CA ALA A 573 -9.37 18.39 -10.68
C ALA A 573 -8.77 18.27 -9.26
N SER A 574 -7.88 19.19 -8.89
CA SER A 574 -7.27 19.26 -7.55
C SER A 574 -8.22 19.84 -6.51
N LEU A 575 -8.95 20.92 -6.81
CA LEU A 575 -10.01 21.48 -5.94
C LEU A 575 -11.09 20.44 -5.63
N VAL A 576 -11.56 19.70 -6.64
CA VAL A 576 -12.55 18.62 -6.52
C VAL A 576 -12.01 17.42 -5.73
N ARG A 577 -10.69 17.18 -5.76
CA ARG A 577 -10.02 16.14 -4.97
C ARG A 577 -9.79 16.55 -3.52
N LEU A 578 -9.48 17.82 -3.26
CA LEU A 578 -9.29 18.34 -1.91
C LEU A 578 -10.62 18.47 -1.16
N SER A 579 -11.66 19.02 -1.79
CA SER A 579 -12.95 19.33 -1.13
C SER A 579 -14.02 18.23 -1.22
N CYS A 580 -13.92 17.32 -2.19
CA CYS A 580 -15.02 16.44 -2.61
C CYS A 580 -16.34 17.18 -2.96
N GLN A 581 -16.24 18.46 -3.37
CA GLN A 581 -17.31 19.24 -4.00
C GLN A 581 -16.99 19.41 -5.50
N ASP A 582 -17.97 19.84 -6.30
CA ASP A 582 -17.69 20.37 -7.65
C ASP A 582 -18.54 21.61 -7.98
N PHE A 583 -17.89 22.70 -8.35
CA PHE A 583 -18.51 23.94 -8.81
C PHE A 583 -18.07 24.33 -10.24
N GLY A 584 -17.53 23.38 -11.01
CA GLY A 584 -16.94 23.60 -12.33
C GLY A 584 -15.72 24.52 -12.26
N THR A 585 -15.40 25.21 -13.36
CA THR A 585 -14.32 26.21 -13.41
C THR A 585 -14.71 27.59 -12.83
N HIS A 586 -15.87 27.70 -12.17
CA HIS A 586 -16.39 28.99 -11.71
C HIS A 586 -15.68 29.50 -10.44
N LYS A 587 -14.55 30.22 -10.62
CA LYS A 587 -13.77 30.84 -9.53
C LYS A 587 -14.62 31.48 -8.43
N LYS A 588 -15.60 32.33 -8.78
CA LYS A 588 -16.50 33.00 -7.81
C LYS A 588 -17.27 32.04 -6.89
N LYS A 589 -17.64 30.83 -7.37
CA LYS A 589 -18.29 29.80 -6.54
C LYS A 589 -17.27 29.14 -5.59
N TRP A 590 -16.07 28.86 -6.09
CA TRP A 590 -14.98 28.29 -5.29
C TRP A 590 -14.46 29.25 -4.20
N THR A 591 -14.27 30.54 -4.50
CA THR A 591 -13.91 31.56 -3.49
C THR A 591 -14.99 31.63 -2.40
N ALA A 592 -16.26 31.82 -2.79
CA ALA A 592 -17.38 31.88 -1.84
C ALA A 592 -17.65 30.58 -1.07
N TRP A 593 -17.05 29.45 -1.49
CA TRP A 593 -16.96 28.23 -0.70
C TRP A 593 -15.77 28.27 0.25
N SER A 594 -14.57 28.61 -0.24
CA SER A 594 -13.34 28.70 0.56
C SER A 594 -13.50 29.66 1.73
N ASP A 595 -14.07 30.85 1.51
CA ASP A 595 -14.37 31.88 2.52
C ASP A 595 -15.18 31.35 3.73
N ARG A 596 -15.87 30.21 3.58
CA ARG A 596 -16.71 29.58 4.62
C ARG A 596 -16.07 28.35 5.26
N HIS A 597 -15.04 27.77 4.65
CA HIS A 597 -14.43 26.50 5.05
C HIS A 597 -12.91 26.58 5.31
N SER A 598 -12.26 27.71 5.00
CA SER A 598 -10.84 27.97 5.22
C SER A 598 -10.41 27.90 6.70
N GLY A 599 -11.32 28.21 7.62
CA GLY A 599 -11.13 28.03 9.07
C GLY A 599 -11.48 26.62 9.59
N GLN A 600 -11.75 25.65 8.72
CA GLN A 600 -12.07 24.25 9.07
C GLN A 600 -10.95 23.32 8.63
N HIS A 601 -10.73 22.22 9.34
CA HIS A 601 -9.75 21.23 8.89
C HIS A 601 -10.28 20.44 7.68
N ARG A 602 -9.40 20.01 6.77
CA ARG A 602 -9.79 19.30 5.54
C ARG A 602 -10.63 18.03 5.78
N VAL A 603 -10.47 17.37 6.93
CA VAL A 603 -11.33 16.24 7.34
C VAL A 603 -12.81 16.64 7.42
N GLU A 604 -13.12 17.87 7.81
CA GLU A 604 -14.49 18.38 7.88
C GLU A 604 -15.09 18.60 6.48
N TRP A 605 -14.28 19.03 5.52
CA TRP A 605 -14.68 19.13 4.11
C TRP A 605 -15.08 17.76 3.54
N LEU A 606 -14.32 16.70 3.89
CA LEU A 606 -14.66 15.32 3.51
C LEU A 606 -15.94 14.84 4.20
N ILE A 607 -16.14 15.17 5.49
CA ILE A 607 -17.37 14.84 6.22
C ILE A 607 -18.59 15.50 5.58
N ASP A 608 -18.43 16.69 4.99
CA ASP A 608 -19.48 17.37 4.26
C ASP A 608 -19.68 16.81 2.84
N GLY A 609 -18.60 16.31 2.21
CA GLY A 609 -18.63 15.51 0.98
C GLY A 609 -19.52 14.25 1.05
N LEU A 610 -19.73 13.66 2.23
CA LEU A 610 -20.64 12.53 2.46
C LEU A 610 -22.11 12.84 2.06
N MET A 611 -22.48 14.11 2.00
CA MET A 611 -23.84 14.56 1.67
C MET A 611 -24.02 15.01 0.21
N HIS A 612 -22.93 15.08 -0.58
CA HIS A 612 -22.93 15.57 -1.96
C HIS A 612 -23.96 14.85 -2.87
N PRO A 613 -24.61 15.53 -3.85
CA PRO A 613 -25.58 14.89 -4.75
C PRO A 613 -24.98 13.84 -5.71
N ASP A 614 -23.78 14.07 -6.25
CA ASP A 614 -23.06 13.05 -7.03
C ASP A 614 -22.48 11.96 -6.13
N GLU A 615 -22.75 10.70 -6.49
CA GLU A 615 -22.26 9.51 -5.79
C GLU A 615 -20.74 9.32 -5.92
N ARG A 616 -20.11 9.74 -7.02
CA ARG A 616 -18.66 9.54 -7.22
C ARG A 616 -17.86 10.35 -6.17
N LEU A 617 -18.31 11.56 -5.88
CA LEU A 617 -17.74 12.40 -4.82
C LEU A 617 -18.10 11.90 -3.40
N ARG A 618 -19.34 11.43 -3.19
CA ARG A 618 -19.74 10.74 -1.94
C ARG A 618 -18.92 9.51 -1.61
N ARG A 619 -18.53 8.74 -2.64
CA ARG A 619 -17.67 7.55 -2.54
C ARG A 619 -16.27 7.98 -2.13
N ARG A 620 -15.60 8.84 -2.93
CA ARG A 620 -14.28 9.42 -2.61
C ARG A 620 -14.19 9.97 -1.19
N ALA A 621 -15.19 10.73 -0.75
CA ALA A 621 -15.23 11.29 0.61
C ALA A 621 -15.31 10.21 1.71
N GLY A 622 -16.12 9.17 1.50
CA GLY A 622 -16.26 8.05 2.43
C GLY A 622 -15.02 7.16 2.49
N ASP A 623 -14.45 6.81 1.34
CA ASP A 623 -13.27 5.96 1.22
C ASP A 623 -12.04 6.64 1.85
N GLU A 624 -11.88 7.94 1.61
CA GLU A 624 -10.77 8.73 2.16
C GLU A 624 -10.93 8.98 3.66
N LEU A 625 -12.15 9.18 4.18
CA LEU A 625 -12.39 9.21 5.63
C LEU A 625 -12.12 7.85 6.28
N LYS A 626 -12.58 6.75 5.69
CA LYS A 626 -12.29 5.39 6.16
C LYS A 626 -10.77 5.16 6.27
N HIS A 627 -10.00 5.61 5.28
CA HIS A 627 -8.54 5.50 5.28
C HIS A 627 -7.85 6.44 6.31
N LEU A 628 -8.20 7.73 6.35
CA LEU A 628 -7.58 8.70 7.24
C LEU A 628 -7.92 8.50 8.72
N THR A 629 -9.14 8.03 9.02
CA THR A 629 -9.63 7.90 10.40
C THR A 629 -9.47 6.50 10.98
N GLN A 630 -9.31 5.47 10.12
CA GLN A 630 -9.39 4.05 10.46
C GLN A 630 -10.71 3.62 11.14
N GLU A 631 -11.72 4.51 11.13
CA GLU A 631 -13.02 4.34 11.78
C GLU A 631 -14.11 4.16 10.73
N TYR A 632 -15.07 3.26 11.00
CA TYR A 632 -16.15 2.96 10.06
C TYR A 632 -17.53 3.05 10.71
N PHE A 633 -18.20 4.18 10.51
CA PHE A 633 -19.50 4.47 11.12
C PHE A 633 -20.73 3.92 10.38
N GLY A 634 -20.52 2.95 9.47
CA GLY A 634 -21.58 2.34 8.65
C GLY A 634 -22.00 3.19 7.46
N TYR A 635 -21.07 3.90 6.82
CA TYR A 635 -21.34 4.73 5.65
C TYR A 635 -21.17 3.93 4.34
N GLY A 636 -22.07 4.16 3.39
CA GLY A 636 -21.96 3.71 2.01
C GLY A 636 -22.49 4.78 1.06
N PRO A 637 -21.92 4.94 -0.14
CA PRO A 637 -22.24 6.07 -1.03
C PRO A 637 -23.66 5.99 -1.62
N GLY A 638 -24.24 4.80 -1.74
CA GLY A 638 -25.63 4.58 -2.19
C GLY A 638 -26.70 4.67 -1.10
N LEU A 639 -26.33 4.92 0.17
CA LEU A 639 -27.30 4.98 1.28
C LEU A 639 -28.33 6.13 1.11
N SER A 640 -29.51 5.95 1.72
CA SER A 640 -30.54 6.99 1.71
C SER A 640 -30.06 8.27 2.41
N LYS A 641 -30.67 9.41 2.07
CA LYS A 641 -30.27 10.72 2.63
C LYS A 641 -30.23 10.71 4.17
N LYS A 642 -31.23 10.08 4.81
CA LYS A 642 -31.36 9.97 6.27
C LYS A 642 -30.25 9.12 6.90
N GLU A 643 -29.83 8.04 6.25
CA GLU A 643 -28.75 7.18 6.71
C GLU A 643 -27.38 7.85 6.54
N ARG A 644 -27.19 8.60 5.44
CA ARG A 644 -25.99 9.42 5.23
C ARG A 644 -25.89 10.57 6.23
N GLU A 645 -27.00 11.24 6.55
CA GLU A 645 -27.06 12.24 7.64
C GLU A 645 -26.70 11.61 9.00
N ALA A 646 -27.22 10.42 9.30
CA ALA A 646 -26.89 9.71 10.53
C ALA A 646 -25.40 9.28 10.60
N ALA A 647 -24.80 8.86 9.47
CA ALA A 647 -23.39 8.53 9.40
C ALA A 647 -22.49 9.77 9.48
N GLN A 648 -22.83 10.85 8.78
CA GLN A 648 -22.16 12.15 8.86
C GLN A 648 -22.15 12.68 10.30
N GLN A 649 -23.28 12.60 11.01
CA GLN A 649 -23.36 13.06 12.39
C GLN A 649 -22.52 12.22 13.36
N LYS A 650 -22.29 10.92 13.07
CA LYS A 650 -21.30 10.11 13.81
C LYS A 650 -19.88 10.62 13.54
N TYR A 651 -19.49 10.87 12.29
CA TYR A 651 -18.17 11.47 11.97
C TYR A 651 -17.98 12.84 12.64
N ARG A 652 -18.96 13.77 12.55
CA ARG A 652 -18.93 15.07 13.28
C ARG A 652 -18.93 14.91 14.81
N GLY A 653 -19.46 13.80 15.32
CA GLY A 653 -19.40 13.43 16.74
C GLY A 653 -18.08 12.78 17.17
N TRP A 654 -17.36 12.15 16.25
CA TRP A 654 -16.01 11.61 16.45
C TRP A 654 -14.95 12.71 16.37
N TRP A 655 -15.01 13.56 15.33
CA TRP A 655 -14.05 14.66 15.10
C TRP A 655 -13.90 15.56 16.33
N ARG A 656 -15.03 16.05 16.87
CA ARG A 656 -15.07 16.95 18.05
C ARG A 656 -14.68 16.32 19.39
N ARG A 657 -14.53 14.99 19.50
CA ARG A 657 -14.16 14.30 20.75
C ARG A 657 -12.75 13.71 20.73
N VAL A 658 -12.36 13.19 19.57
CA VAL A 658 -11.18 12.33 19.38
C VAL A 658 -10.43 12.73 18.12
N GLY A 659 -11.12 12.83 16.98
CA GLY A 659 -10.49 12.96 15.67
C GLY A 659 -9.61 14.19 15.50
N PHE A 660 -10.05 15.37 15.96
CA PHE A 660 -9.25 16.60 15.88
C PHE A 660 -7.89 16.42 16.57
N ARG A 661 -7.90 15.84 17.78
CA ARG A 661 -6.69 15.59 18.56
C ARG A 661 -5.79 14.53 17.91
N MET A 662 -6.36 13.42 17.47
CA MET A 662 -5.59 12.36 16.79
C MET A 662 -4.95 12.80 15.48
N VAL A 663 -5.52 13.77 14.77
CA VAL A 663 -5.05 14.20 13.43
C VAL A 663 -4.24 15.50 13.48
N VAL A 664 -4.46 16.38 14.46
CA VAL A 664 -3.79 17.70 14.58
C VAL A 664 -2.74 17.72 15.69
N GLU A 665 -3.03 17.19 16.89
CA GLU A 665 -2.09 17.23 18.03
C GLU A 665 -0.96 16.20 17.90
N ARG A 666 -1.14 15.12 17.11
CA ARG A 666 -0.04 14.19 16.79
C ARG A 666 1.14 14.86 16.07
N GLY A 667 0.92 15.97 15.37
CA GLY A 667 1.98 16.74 14.71
C GLY A 667 2.79 17.66 15.64
N SER A 668 2.37 17.88 16.89
CA SER A 668 3.19 18.61 17.88
C SER A 668 4.04 17.68 18.74
N ASP A 669 3.49 16.55 19.14
CA ASP A 669 4.01 15.76 20.27
C ASP A 669 5.25 14.92 19.92
N GLY A 670 5.63 14.84 18.64
CA GLY A 670 6.95 14.36 18.21
C GLY A 670 8.10 15.27 18.64
N SER A 671 7.84 16.56 18.88
CA SER A 671 8.86 17.59 19.18
C SER A 671 9.18 17.76 20.67
N GLY A 672 9.58 16.67 21.33
CA GLY A 672 10.50 16.75 22.47
C GLY A 672 9.95 16.31 23.84
N HIS A 673 10.25 15.06 24.20
CA HIS A 673 10.42 14.63 25.60
C HIS A 673 11.65 13.69 25.72
N ALA A 674 12.83 14.27 25.51
CA ALA A 674 14.10 13.53 25.50
C ALA A 674 15.28 14.33 26.10
N HIS A 675 15.08 15.06 27.21
CA HIS A 675 16.17 15.58 28.06
C HIS A 675 15.66 15.89 29.48
N ARG A 676 16.46 15.49 30.49
CA ARG A 676 16.14 15.44 31.94
C ARG A 676 15.09 14.36 32.25
N GLN A 677 15.34 13.39 33.12
CA GLN A 677 16.34 13.32 34.20
C GLN A 677 17.49 12.34 33.89
#